data_AF-A0A1F0J4M5-F1
#
_entry.id   AF-A0A1F0J4M5-F1
#
_cell.length_a   1.000
_cell.length_b   1.000
_cell.length_c   1.000
_cell.angle_alpha   90.00
_cell.angle_beta   90.00
_cell.angle_gamma   90.00
#
_symmetry.space_group_name_H-M   'P 1'
#
loop_
_entity.id
_entity.type
_entity.pdbx_description
1 polymer ?
#
loop_
_entity_poly.entity_id
_entity_poly.type
_entity_poly.pdbx_seq_one_letter_code
_entity_poly.pdbx_strand_id
1 'polypeptide(L)'
;MKKSISLLLLSLLMITPSCQKTKEAANEYNIVPKPNQILPQEGRFELNNKVCLVVPSDAPEVKSIADSLAEQLKLTAGISLKEAESADGKTAISFVVQEGMPKEGYKLSVTPSLITLTASQPNGFFYGVQTLYQLLPPAIYGKQLDKKADWSVPAVEIEDSPRFVHRGLMLDVCRHYVPIDYIYKFIDLLAMNKMNVFHWHLTDDQGWRIEIKKYPKLTGIGSKREKTLVDYYYVNYPQVFDGKEHGGYYTQEQIKDVVAYAASKYINVVPEIEMPGHALAALAAYPELSCDSTQTYKVSPTWGVFEQVFCPSETTFKFFEGVMDEVIELFPSEYIHIGGDECPKTAWKNSAFCQQLIRQLGLKDDTTPSKIDGIKHSKEDKLQSYFVTRMEKYLNSKGKNIIGWDEILEGGLAPNATVMSWRGVEGGMNAAKAGHNAIMTPNPYVYLDYYQEEPEIAPTTIGGYNTLKKTYSYNPVPDDADELAKKHIIGIQGNIWREYMQTSERTDYQAFPRAMAIAETAWTQNANKDWKNFCERMVTEFERLKVMNTQPCLNFYDVNINTHADENGPLMVLLESFYPNAEIRYTTDGSEPSKVSILYEKPFVLEGNIDLKAAAFKDGKMLGKVAHKPLYGNLLTGKSYTVNYTMGWTGDIFDENDVLGADKTTFGLTNGKRGNNASYTPWCSFGIVEGKDLEFIVHLDKPTQVSKVIFGSLFNPAMRILPAEGVAVEVSADGKQYTRIAEKALKHDYPETGRIAFTDSIEFEPAQATFLKVKIKNGGTLRNGVNFEKNNGPEIIPAELWIDEIEAY
;
A
#
# COMPACT_ATOMS: atom_id res chain seq x y z
N MET A 1 70.20 -53.25 -53.40
CA MET A 1 70.91 -53.65 -52.15
C MET A 1 70.17 -53.05 -50.96
N LYS A 2 69.83 -53.91 -49.97
CA LYS A 2 69.47 -53.67 -48.56
C LYS A 2 68.19 -52.87 -48.18
N LYS A 3 67.25 -53.64 -47.56
CA LYS A 3 66.46 -53.43 -46.31
C LYS A 3 65.53 -52.19 -46.25
N SER A 4 64.28 -52.22 -45.78
CA SER A 4 63.60 -53.05 -44.75
C SER A 4 62.07 -53.10 -44.96
N ILE A 5 61.47 -54.15 -44.41
CA ILE A 5 60.04 -54.48 -44.33
C ILE A 5 59.41 -53.70 -43.16
N SER A 6 58.23 -53.10 -43.37
CA SER A 6 57.35 -52.62 -42.29
C SER A 6 55.97 -53.25 -42.39
N LEU A 7 55.60 -53.95 -41.31
CA LEU A 7 54.32 -54.60 -41.04
C LEU A 7 53.20 -53.56 -40.88
N LEU A 8 52.06 -53.81 -41.53
CA LEU A 8 50.76 -53.22 -41.20
C LEU A 8 50.15 -54.03 -40.04
N LEU A 9 49.85 -53.38 -38.91
CA LEU A 9 48.97 -53.93 -37.87
C LEU A 9 47.78 -52.98 -37.70
N LEU A 10 46.59 -53.55 -37.92
CA LEU A 10 45.28 -52.92 -37.80
C LEU A 10 44.87 -52.98 -36.32
N SER A 11 44.81 -51.84 -35.63
CA SER A 11 44.28 -51.75 -34.25
C SER A 11 42.91 -51.05 -34.26
N LEU A 12 41.86 -51.82 -33.97
CA LEU A 12 40.52 -51.33 -33.59
C LEU A 12 40.62 -50.43 -32.35
N LEU A 13 40.25 -49.15 -32.46
CA LEU A 13 39.90 -48.32 -31.31
C LEU A 13 38.40 -48.45 -31.03
N MET A 14 38.05 -48.96 -29.84
CA MET A 14 36.70 -48.88 -29.29
C MET A 14 36.38 -47.43 -28.92
N ILE A 15 35.38 -46.85 -29.57
CA ILE A 15 34.76 -45.58 -29.16
C ILE A 15 33.64 -45.93 -28.18
N THR A 16 33.89 -45.77 -26.88
CA THR A 16 32.82 -45.77 -25.88
C THR A 16 32.08 -44.43 -25.96
N PRO A 17 30.74 -44.40 -26.11
CA PRO A 17 30.00 -43.15 -26.02
C PRO A 17 30.06 -42.65 -24.58
N SER A 18 30.77 -41.54 -24.38
CA SER A 18 30.69 -40.77 -23.14
C SER A 18 29.24 -40.31 -22.97
N CYS A 19 28.53 -40.86 -22.00
CA CYS A 19 27.28 -40.30 -21.49
C CYS A 19 27.57 -38.84 -21.09
N GLN A 20 27.24 -37.89 -21.97
CA GLN A 20 26.98 -36.53 -21.55
C GLN A 20 25.75 -36.62 -20.65
N LYS A 21 25.95 -36.60 -19.33
CA LYS A 21 24.86 -36.25 -18.41
C LYS A 21 24.33 -34.91 -18.89
N THR A 22 23.12 -34.91 -19.44
CA THR A 22 22.32 -33.69 -19.60
C THR A 22 22.41 -32.94 -18.28
N LYS A 23 22.84 -31.68 -18.31
CA LYS A 23 22.83 -30.81 -17.13
C LYS A 23 21.39 -30.81 -16.61
N GLU A 24 21.14 -31.50 -15.50
CA GLU A 24 19.85 -31.43 -14.82
C GLU A 24 19.58 -29.96 -14.50
N ALA A 25 18.38 -29.48 -14.83
CA ALA A 25 17.96 -28.14 -14.44
C ALA A 25 18.00 -28.07 -12.91
N ALA A 26 18.56 -26.99 -12.37
CA ALA A 26 18.56 -26.78 -10.93
C ALA A 26 17.11 -26.67 -10.43
N ASN A 27 16.81 -27.31 -9.30
CA ASN A 27 15.50 -27.18 -8.68
C ASN A 27 15.36 -25.78 -8.06
N GLU A 28 14.33 -25.04 -8.46
CA GLU A 28 13.99 -23.72 -7.95
C GLU A 28 12.59 -23.76 -7.30
N TYR A 29 12.42 -23.08 -6.18
CA TYR A 29 11.19 -23.12 -5.37
C TYR A 29 10.64 -21.71 -5.17
N ASN A 30 10.32 -21.04 -6.29
CA ASN A 30 9.91 -19.63 -6.32
C ASN A 30 8.43 -19.47 -5.95
N ILE A 31 8.12 -19.69 -4.66
CA ILE A 31 6.77 -19.64 -4.08
C ILE A 31 6.58 -18.36 -3.25
N VAL A 32 5.57 -17.54 -3.56
CA VAL A 32 5.11 -16.41 -2.74
C VAL A 32 3.61 -16.58 -2.44
N PRO A 33 3.19 -16.58 -1.17
CA PRO A 33 4.00 -16.46 0.04
C PRO A 33 4.84 -17.72 0.33
N LYS A 34 5.99 -17.54 1.00
CA LYS A 34 6.93 -18.60 1.37
C LYS A 34 6.30 -19.61 2.32
N PRO A 35 6.30 -20.91 1.96
CA PRO A 35 5.91 -21.97 2.90
C PRO A 35 6.76 -21.97 4.17
N ASN A 36 6.15 -22.35 5.29
CA ASN A 36 6.86 -22.38 6.58
C ASN A 36 7.92 -23.47 6.68
N GLN A 37 7.79 -24.55 5.92
CA GLN A 37 8.82 -25.58 5.78
C GLN A 37 8.94 -26.04 4.32
N ILE A 38 10.17 -26.02 3.80
CA ILE A 38 10.54 -26.54 2.47
C ILE A 38 11.79 -27.39 2.64
N LEU A 39 11.75 -28.64 2.23
CA LEU A 39 12.89 -29.55 2.18
C LEU A 39 13.14 -29.95 0.72
N PRO A 40 14.12 -29.34 0.04
CA PRO A 40 14.50 -29.71 -1.32
C PRO A 40 14.82 -31.20 -1.46
N GLN A 41 14.42 -31.80 -2.59
CA GLN A 41 14.75 -33.19 -2.94
C GLN A 41 15.40 -33.26 -4.33
N GLU A 42 15.99 -34.40 -4.66
CA GLU A 42 16.61 -34.64 -5.97
C GLU A 42 15.57 -35.05 -7.02
N GLY A 43 15.76 -34.56 -8.24
CA GLY A 43 14.94 -34.90 -9.41
C GLY A 43 13.71 -34.01 -9.59
N ARG A 44 12.89 -34.37 -10.58
CA ARG A 44 11.70 -33.64 -11.01
C ARG A 44 10.60 -34.61 -11.41
N PHE A 45 9.35 -34.24 -11.17
CA PHE A 45 8.16 -34.94 -11.63
C PHE A 45 7.75 -34.41 -13.01
N GLU A 46 7.76 -35.27 -14.03
CA GLU A 46 7.42 -34.90 -15.41
C GLU A 46 5.92 -35.05 -15.69
N LEU A 47 5.24 -33.94 -16.04
CA LEU A 47 3.83 -33.98 -16.42
C LEU A 47 3.67 -34.41 -17.88
N ASN A 48 2.82 -35.41 -18.10
CA ASN A 48 2.45 -35.88 -19.44
C ASN A 48 1.13 -36.67 -19.39
N ASN A 49 0.61 -37.06 -20.56
CA ASN A 49 -0.67 -37.77 -20.68
C ASN A 49 -0.71 -39.19 -20.07
N LYS A 50 0.40 -39.70 -19.51
CA LYS A 50 0.43 -40.97 -18.76
C LYS A 50 0.23 -40.76 -17.26
N VAL A 51 0.34 -39.51 -16.78
CA VAL A 51 0.11 -39.19 -15.38
C VAL A 51 -1.37 -39.38 -15.05
N CYS A 52 -1.63 -40.10 -13.96
CA CYS A 52 -2.98 -40.32 -13.45
C CYS A 52 -3.31 -39.35 -12.31
N LEU A 53 -4.60 -39.08 -12.13
CA LEU A 53 -5.14 -38.33 -10.99
C LEU A 53 -5.82 -39.32 -10.04
N VAL A 54 -5.46 -39.29 -8.76
CA VAL A 54 -6.02 -40.17 -7.73
C VAL A 54 -6.67 -39.30 -6.66
N VAL A 55 -7.97 -39.45 -6.49
CA VAL A 55 -8.78 -38.66 -5.57
C VAL A 55 -9.60 -39.60 -4.69
N PRO A 56 -9.82 -39.28 -3.39
CA PRO A 56 -10.68 -40.09 -2.53
C PRO A 56 -12.12 -40.12 -3.06
N SER A 57 -12.74 -41.31 -3.08
CA SER A 57 -14.09 -41.49 -3.61
C SER A 57 -15.16 -40.70 -2.86
N ASP A 58 -14.93 -40.47 -1.55
CA ASP A 58 -15.92 -39.91 -0.63
C ASP A 58 -15.65 -38.41 -0.33
N ALA A 59 -14.99 -37.69 -1.26
CA ALA A 59 -14.58 -36.30 -1.07
C ALA A 59 -14.91 -35.42 -2.31
N PRO A 60 -16.19 -35.06 -2.54
CA PRO A 60 -16.62 -34.35 -3.76
C PRO A 60 -16.01 -32.96 -3.94
N GLU A 61 -15.81 -32.19 -2.86
CA GLU A 61 -15.13 -30.89 -2.94
C GLU A 61 -13.65 -31.03 -3.30
N VAL A 62 -12.97 -32.04 -2.74
CA VAL A 62 -11.57 -32.34 -3.09
C VAL A 62 -11.47 -32.76 -4.55
N LYS A 63 -12.44 -33.53 -5.05
CA LYS A 63 -12.55 -33.85 -6.46
C LYS A 63 -12.70 -32.60 -7.34
N SER A 64 -13.55 -31.65 -6.97
CA SER A 64 -13.70 -30.39 -7.71
C SER A 64 -12.37 -29.61 -7.82
N ILE A 65 -11.58 -29.58 -6.74
CA ILE A 65 -10.24 -28.95 -6.73
C ILE A 65 -9.28 -29.70 -7.68
N ALA A 66 -9.27 -31.03 -7.60
CA ALA A 66 -8.42 -31.87 -8.43
C ALA A 66 -8.78 -31.78 -9.93
N ASP A 67 -10.09 -31.71 -10.23
CA ASP A 67 -10.61 -31.49 -11.59
C ASP A 67 -10.20 -30.11 -12.11
N SER A 68 -10.26 -29.07 -11.28
CA SER A 68 -9.82 -27.71 -11.65
C SER A 68 -8.33 -27.67 -12.03
N LEU A 69 -7.48 -28.39 -11.29
CA LEU A 69 -6.06 -28.58 -11.64
C LEU A 69 -5.90 -29.29 -12.99
N ALA A 70 -6.64 -30.37 -13.21
CA ALA A 70 -6.59 -31.12 -14.46
C ALA A 70 -7.07 -30.31 -15.66
N GLU A 71 -8.12 -29.50 -15.49
CA GLU A 71 -8.64 -28.58 -16.51
C GLU A 71 -7.62 -27.50 -16.85
N GLN A 72 -6.97 -26.91 -15.84
CA GLN A 72 -5.95 -25.89 -16.06
C GLN A 72 -4.72 -26.45 -16.78
N LEU A 73 -4.27 -27.66 -16.43
CA LEU A 73 -3.20 -28.36 -17.13
C LEU A 73 -3.59 -28.73 -18.57
N LYS A 74 -4.84 -29.12 -18.79
CA LYS A 74 -5.35 -29.38 -20.15
C LYS A 74 -5.37 -28.12 -20.99
N LEU A 75 -5.79 -26.98 -20.42
CA LEU A 75 -5.84 -25.69 -21.09
C LEU A 75 -4.44 -25.18 -21.47
N THR A 76 -3.52 -25.19 -20.50
CA THR A 76 -2.21 -24.51 -20.63
C THR A 76 -1.10 -25.41 -21.14
N ALA A 77 -1.11 -26.70 -20.80
CA ALA A 77 -0.10 -27.67 -21.23
C ALA A 77 -0.59 -28.62 -22.34
N GLY A 78 -1.91 -28.75 -22.52
CA GLY A 78 -2.49 -29.78 -23.39
C GLY A 78 -2.38 -31.19 -22.80
N ILE A 79 -2.18 -31.29 -21.48
CA ILE A 79 -2.02 -32.53 -20.74
C ILE A 79 -3.38 -32.95 -20.17
N SER A 80 -3.87 -34.12 -20.59
CA SER A 80 -5.11 -34.71 -20.07
C SER A 80 -4.80 -35.79 -19.05
N LEU A 81 -5.07 -35.49 -17.78
CA LEU A 81 -4.92 -36.46 -16.69
C LEU A 81 -6.12 -37.40 -16.67
N LYS A 82 -5.87 -38.71 -16.48
CA LYS A 82 -6.93 -39.71 -16.33
C LYS A 82 -7.08 -40.11 -14.87
N GLU A 83 -8.31 -40.17 -14.39
CA GLU A 83 -8.59 -40.69 -13.05
C GLU A 83 -8.17 -42.16 -12.92
N ALA A 84 -7.67 -42.51 -11.74
CA ALA A 84 -7.33 -43.87 -11.34
C ALA A 84 -7.70 -44.12 -9.88
N GLU A 85 -8.06 -45.36 -9.55
CA GLU A 85 -8.40 -45.77 -8.19
C GLU A 85 -7.21 -45.75 -7.22
N SER A 86 -5.99 -46.00 -7.72
CA SER A 86 -4.76 -45.99 -6.93
C SER A 86 -3.54 -45.54 -7.75
N ALA A 87 -2.53 -45.05 -7.01
CA ALA A 87 -1.23 -44.62 -7.53
C ALA A 87 -0.25 -45.79 -7.75
N ASP A 88 -0.58 -47.01 -7.30
CA ASP A 88 0.35 -48.15 -7.29
C ASP A 88 0.90 -48.48 -8.68
N GLY A 89 2.23 -48.45 -8.80
CA GLY A 89 2.94 -48.75 -10.06
C GLY A 89 2.72 -47.72 -11.18
N LYS A 90 2.15 -46.55 -10.88
CA LYS A 90 1.85 -45.48 -11.85
C LYS A 90 2.54 -44.18 -11.46
N THR A 91 2.79 -43.34 -12.46
CA THR A 91 3.10 -41.93 -12.21
C THR A 91 1.79 -41.19 -11.93
N ALA A 92 1.66 -40.54 -10.78
CA ALA A 92 0.38 -40.00 -10.35
C ALA A 92 0.47 -38.68 -9.57
N ILE A 93 -0.63 -37.94 -9.56
CA ILE A 93 -0.93 -36.87 -8.60
C ILE A 93 -2.04 -37.40 -7.69
N SER A 94 -1.78 -37.51 -6.40
CA SER A 94 -2.68 -38.11 -5.41
C SER A 94 -3.10 -37.09 -4.36
N PHE A 95 -4.40 -37.01 -4.13
CA PHE A 95 -5.02 -36.24 -3.06
C PHE A 95 -5.34 -37.18 -1.89
N VAL A 96 -4.84 -36.87 -0.70
CA VAL A 96 -4.99 -37.73 0.48
C VAL A 96 -5.60 -36.94 1.64
N VAL A 97 -6.76 -37.39 2.14
CA VAL A 97 -7.38 -36.78 3.32
C VAL A 97 -6.71 -37.32 4.57
N GLN A 98 -6.24 -36.43 5.44
CA GLN A 98 -5.66 -36.78 6.73
C GLN A 98 -6.25 -35.90 7.85
N GLU A 99 -6.89 -36.54 8.82
CA GLU A 99 -7.46 -35.84 9.97
C GLU A 99 -6.39 -35.22 10.89
N GLY A 100 -6.78 -34.21 11.67
CA GLY A 100 -5.93 -33.59 12.69
C GLY A 100 -4.94 -32.53 12.19
N MET A 101 -4.94 -32.20 10.89
CA MET A 101 -4.16 -31.08 10.35
C MET A 101 -4.88 -29.73 10.55
N PRO A 102 -4.15 -28.60 10.62
CA PRO A 102 -4.74 -27.26 10.64
C PRO A 102 -5.75 -27.06 9.50
N LYS A 103 -6.82 -26.29 9.75
CA LYS A 103 -7.95 -26.12 8.80
C LYS A 103 -7.48 -25.71 7.39
N GLU A 104 -6.52 -24.80 7.29
CA GLU A 104 -5.97 -24.32 6.01
C GLU A 104 -4.58 -24.91 5.71
N GLY A 105 -4.15 -25.92 6.47
CA GLY A 105 -2.83 -26.53 6.35
C GLY A 105 -2.79 -27.68 5.34
N TYR A 106 -1.62 -27.89 4.75
CA TYR A 106 -1.36 -28.96 3.79
C TYR A 106 0.08 -29.49 3.88
N LYS A 107 0.29 -30.70 3.35
CA LYS A 107 1.60 -31.27 3.05
C LYS A 107 1.68 -31.59 1.56
N LEU A 108 2.76 -31.20 0.90
CA LEU A 108 3.02 -31.50 -0.50
C LEU A 108 4.34 -32.27 -0.60
N SER A 109 4.28 -33.52 -1.05
CA SER A 109 5.42 -34.38 -1.36
C SER A 109 5.53 -34.54 -2.86
N VAL A 110 6.67 -34.19 -3.44
CA VAL A 110 6.97 -34.34 -4.86
C VAL A 110 8.22 -35.21 -5.01
N THR A 111 8.04 -36.35 -5.66
CA THR A 111 9.11 -37.26 -6.09
C THR A 111 9.09 -37.38 -7.62
N PRO A 112 10.10 -37.96 -8.27
CA PRO A 112 10.09 -38.13 -9.73
C PRO A 112 8.91 -38.95 -10.29
N SER A 113 8.23 -39.74 -9.46
CA SER A 113 7.11 -40.60 -9.88
C SER A 113 5.78 -40.31 -9.20
N LEU A 114 5.73 -39.51 -8.14
CA LEU A 114 4.51 -39.27 -7.38
C LEU A 114 4.48 -37.86 -6.81
N ILE A 115 3.38 -37.17 -7.03
CA ILE A 115 2.97 -35.98 -6.25
C ILE A 115 1.88 -36.41 -5.28
N THR A 116 2.07 -36.18 -3.99
CA THR A 116 1.06 -36.40 -2.96
C THR A 116 0.73 -35.08 -2.30
N LEU A 117 -0.53 -34.67 -2.36
CA LEU A 117 -1.06 -33.52 -1.64
C LEU A 117 -1.98 -34.02 -0.53
N THR A 118 -1.65 -33.69 0.71
CA THR A 118 -2.36 -34.14 1.90
C THR A 118 -2.93 -32.96 2.67
N ALA A 119 -4.21 -33.02 3.06
CA ALA A 119 -4.84 -32.01 3.90
C ALA A 119 -6.03 -32.60 4.70
N SER A 120 -6.46 -31.90 5.75
CA SER A 120 -7.64 -32.29 6.54
C SER A 120 -8.97 -31.75 6.00
N GLN A 121 -8.93 -30.66 5.23
CA GLN A 121 -10.11 -29.94 4.74
C GLN A 121 -9.89 -29.45 3.29
N PRO A 122 -10.97 -29.23 2.52
CA PRO A 122 -10.89 -28.82 1.12
C PRO A 122 -10.05 -27.56 0.85
N ASN A 123 -10.14 -26.53 1.70
CA ASN A 123 -9.32 -25.32 1.61
C ASN A 123 -7.80 -25.60 1.77
N GLY A 124 -7.40 -26.58 2.59
CA GLY A 124 -6.00 -27.01 2.65
C GLY A 124 -5.51 -27.59 1.32
N PHE A 125 -6.32 -28.43 0.66
CA PHE A 125 -6.02 -28.91 -0.70
C PHE A 125 -5.94 -27.76 -1.71
N PHE A 126 -6.85 -26.79 -1.63
CA PHE A 126 -6.83 -25.64 -2.51
C PHE A 126 -5.52 -24.84 -2.41
N TYR A 127 -5.06 -24.50 -1.21
CA TYR A 127 -3.79 -23.79 -1.04
C TYR A 127 -2.57 -24.62 -1.42
N GLY A 128 -2.63 -25.94 -1.21
CA GLY A 128 -1.62 -26.86 -1.72
C GLY A 128 -1.54 -26.87 -3.25
N VAL A 129 -2.68 -26.79 -3.94
CA VAL A 129 -2.73 -26.62 -5.40
C VAL A 129 -2.18 -25.25 -5.83
N GLN A 130 -2.43 -24.17 -5.06
CA GLN A 130 -1.78 -22.88 -5.34
C GLN A 130 -0.25 -22.98 -5.25
N THR A 131 0.28 -23.71 -4.27
CA THR A 131 1.73 -24.00 -4.20
C THR A 131 2.20 -24.84 -5.38
N LEU A 132 1.43 -25.86 -5.80
CA LEU A 132 1.75 -26.66 -6.98
C LEU A 132 1.78 -25.82 -8.27
N TYR A 133 0.85 -24.87 -8.45
CA TYR A 133 0.89 -23.92 -9.55
C TYR A 133 2.15 -23.05 -9.52
N GLN A 134 2.60 -22.61 -8.36
CA GLN A 134 3.84 -21.84 -8.26
C GLN A 134 5.12 -22.69 -8.44
N LEU A 135 5.04 -24.01 -8.29
CA LEU A 135 6.14 -24.91 -8.66
C LEU A 135 6.16 -25.26 -10.16
N LEU A 136 5.09 -24.91 -10.88
CA LEU A 136 4.94 -25.04 -12.33
C LEU A 136 5.41 -23.77 -13.06
N PRO A 137 5.65 -23.84 -14.38
CA PRO A 137 6.05 -22.67 -15.16
C PRO A 137 4.96 -21.59 -15.13
N PRO A 138 5.31 -20.29 -15.22
CA PRO A 138 4.34 -19.18 -15.17
C PRO A 138 3.16 -19.31 -16.14
N ALA A 139 3.34 -20.02 -17.26
CA ALA A 139 2.30 -20.35 -18.23
C ALA A 139 1.08 -21.07 -17.63
N ILE A 140 1.21 -21.73 -16.48
CA ILE A 140 0.08 -22.37 -15.77
C ILE A 140 -1.02 -21.38 -15.38
N TYR A 141 -0.70 -20.09 -15.19
CA TYR A 141 -1.69 -19.04 -14.91
C TYR A 141 -2.31 -18.44 -16.18
N GLY A 142 -1.87 -18.90 -17.36
CA GLY A 142 -2.31 -18.40 -18.64
C GLY A 142 -3.68 -18.93 -19.07
N LYS A 143 -4.19 -18.36 -20.17
CA LYS A 143 -5.43 -18.80 -20.83
C LYS A 143 -5.18 -19.46 -22.18
N GLN A 144 -3.92 -19.78 -22.47
CA GLN A 144 -3.49 -20.30 -23.77
C GLN A 144 -2.50 -21.46 -23.58
N LEU A 145 -2.48 -22.33 -24.59
CA LEU A 145 -1.60 -23.49 -24.67
C LEU A 145 -0.14 -23.06 -24.91
N ASP A 146 0.78 -23.43 -24.02
CA ASP A 146 2.22 -23.30 -24.19
C ASP A 146 2.92 -24.66 -24.06
N LYS A 147 3.15 -25.33 -25.19
CA LYS A 147 3.84 -26.63 -25.24
C LYS A 147 5.36 -26.53 -25.05
N LYS A 148 5.94 -25.32 -25.05
CA LYS A 148 7.39 -25.12 -24.94
C LYS A 148 7.85 -24.86 -23.52
N ALA A 149 6.92 -24.49 -22.64
CA ALA A 149 7.19 -24.39 -21.21
C ALA A 149 7.65 -25.74 -20.64
N ASP A 150 8.46 -25.69 -19.58
CA ASP A 150 8.91 -26.87 -18.86
C ASP A 150 7.80 -27.36 -17.91
N TRP A 151 6.99 -28.32 -18.37
CA TRP A 151 5.91 -28.93 -17.60
C TRP A 151 6.41 -30.02 -16.65
N SER A 152 7.26 -29.62 -15.71
CA SER A 152 7.77 -30.47 -14.65
C SER A 152 7.75 -29.75 -13.30
N VAL A 153 7.68 -30.51 -12.22
CA VAL A 153 7.64 -30.00 -10.84
C VAL A 153 8.92 -30.44 -10.13
N PRO A 154 9.70 -29.54 -9.51
CA PRO A 154 10.89 -29.92 -8.76
C PRO A 154 10.52 -30.81 -7.56
N ALA A 155 11.32 -31.85 -7.31
CA ALA A 155 11.13 -32.71 -6.14
C ALA A 155 11.32 -31.92 -4.84
N VAL A 156 10.41 -32.07 -3.89
CA VAL A 156 10.35 -31.29 -2.65
C VAL A 156 9.40 -31.91 -1.64
N GLU A 157 9.67 -31.69 -0.35
CA GLU A 157 8.69 -31.87 0.73
C GLU A 157 8.33 -30.51 1.32
N ILE A 158 7.04 -30.20 1.43
CA ILE A 158 6.50 -28.96 1.99
C ILE A 158 5.48 -29.30 3.05
N GLU A 159 5.56 -28.65 4.21
CA GLU A 159 4.53 -28.63 5.25
C GLU A 159 4.21 -27.17 5.57
N ASP A 160 2.94 -26.80 5.47
CA ASP A 160 2.59 -25.40 5.45
C ASP A 160 1.17 -25.13 5.98
N SER A 161 1.00 -23.93 6.54
CA SER A 161 -0.27 -23.40 7.07
C SER A 161 -0.13 -21.90 7.30
N PRO A 162 -1.21 -21.11 7.16
CA PRO A 162 -1.13 -19.66 7.32
C PRO A 162 -0.85 -19.24 8.76
N ARG A 163 -0.13 -18.13 8.93
CA ARG A 163 0.08 -17.44 10.22
C ARG A 163 -1.22 -16.84 10.76
N PHE A 164 -2.00 -16.19 9.89
CA PHE A 164 -3.23 -15.49 10.27
C PHE A 164 -4.46 -16.07 9.58
N VAL A 165 -5.61 -16.01 10.27
CA VAL A 165 -6.89 -16.48 9.73
C VAL A 165 -7.56 -15.46 8.81
N HIS A 166 -7.26 -14.16 8.97
CA HIS A 166 -7.72 -13.08 8.08
C HIS A 166 -6.56 -12.59 7.20
N ARG A 167 -6.63 -12.84 5.90
CA ARG A 167 -5.61 -12.43 4.92
C ARG A 167 -6.32 -11.72 3.76
N GLY A 168 -6.43 -10.40 3.88
CA GLY A 168 -7.36 -9.62 3.07
C GLY A 168 -6.71 -8.65 2.09
N LEU A 169 -7.45 -8.32 1.02
CA LEU A 169 -7.35 -7.01 0.38
C LEU A 169 -8.74 -6.39 0.24
N MET A 170 -8.77 -5.08 0.42
CA MET A 170 -9.92 -4.24 0.17
C MET A 170 -9.83 -3.60 -1.21
N LEU A 171 -10.98 -3.50 -1.89
CA LEU A 171 -11.11 -2.75 -3.14
C LEU A 171 -12.25 -1.73 -3.05
N ASP A 172 -11.90 -0.45 -3.15
CA ASP A 172 -12.84 0.66 -3.31
C ASP A 172 -13.40 0.64 -4.72
N VAL A 173 -14.72 0.51 -4.86
CA VAL A 173 -15.41 0.62 -6.15
C VAL A 173 -16.32 1.85 -6.22
N CYS A 174 -16.30 2.68 -5.18
CA CYS A 174 -17.13 3.85 -4.99
C CYS A 174 -16.49 5.07 -5.63
N ARG A 175 -15.23 5.38 -5.28
CA ARG A 175 -14.53 6.56 -5.79
C ARG A 175 -14.31 6.43 -7.30
N HIS A 176 -13.93 5.26 -7.78
CA HIS A 176 -14.03 4.88 -9.19
C HIS A 176 -14.62 3.48 -9.35
N TYR A 177 -15.61 3.35 -10.24
CA TYR A 177 -16.27 2.07 -10.53
C TYR A 177 -15.27 1.06 -11.10
N VAL A 178 -15.48 -0.22 -10.78
CA VAL A 178 -14.66 -1.34 -11.25
C VAL A 178 -15.52 -2.28 -12.10
N PRO A 179 -15.14 -2.60 -13.34
CA PRO A 179 -15.85 -3.60 -14.14
C PRO A 179 -15.82 -4.99 -13.51
N ILE A 180 -16.90 -5.76 -13.67
CA ILE A 180 -17.04 -7.10 -13.08
C ILE A 180 -15.92 -8.08 -13.51
N ASP A 181 -15.46 -7.98 -14.76
CA ASP A 181 -14.37 -8.82 -15.27
C ASP A 181 -13.06 -8.60 -14.51
N TYR A 182 -12.82 -7.36 -14.06
CA TYR A 182 -11.67 -7.07 -13.22
C TYR A 182 -11.85 -7.60 -11.80
N ILE A 183 -13.08 -7.63 -11.26
CA ILE A 183 -13.35 -8.26 -9.95
C ILE A 183 -12.98 -9.75 -9.98
N TYR A 184 -13.33 -10.47 -11.05
CA TYR A 184 -12.89 -11.87 -11.22
C TYR A 184 -11.37 -12.00 -11.28
N LYS A 185 -10.68 -11.15 -12.06
CA LYS A 185 -9.21 -11.12 -12.09
C LYS A 185 -8.61 -10.82 -10.71
N PHE A 186 -9.21 -9.90 -9.96
CA PHE A 186 -8.76 -9.54 -8.62
C PHE A 186 -8.86 -10.74 -7.66
N ILE A 187 -9.96 -11.49 -7.71
CA ILE A 187 -10.14 -12.73 -6.95
C ILE A 187 -9.11 -13.80 -7.36
N ASP A 188 -8.79 -13.94 -8.65
CA ASP A 188 -7.71 -14.84 -9.10
C ASP A 188 -6.35 -14.45 -8.53
N LEU A 189 -6.04 -13.15 -8.44
CA LEU A 189 -4.81 -12.64 -7.84
C LEU A 189 -4.77 -12.88 -6.32
N LEU A 190 -5.90 -12.75 -5.62
CA LEU A 190 -6.02 -13.13 -4.20
C LEU A 190 -5.73 -14.62 -4.01
N ALA A 191 -6.35 -15.47 -4.84
CA ALA A 191 -6.21 -16.93 -4.78
C ALA A 191 -4.75 -17.36 -5.02
N MET A 192 -4.11 -16.80 -6.06
CA MET A 192 -2.69 -17.04 -6.35
C MET A 192 -1.80 -16.72 -5.15
N ASN A 193 -2.14 -15.67 -4.40
CA ASN A 193 -1.39 -15.20 -3.23
C ASN A 193 -1.88 -15.82 -1.89
N LYS A 194 -2.75 -16.83 -1.95
CA LYS A 194 -3.32 -17.52 -0.77
C LYS A 194 -4.03 -16.58 0.23
N MET A 195 -4.54 -15.46 -0.26
CA MET A 195 -5.43 -14.57 0.48
C MET A 195 -6.84 -15.16 0.50
N ASN A 196 -7.57 -14.93 1.59
CA ASN A 196 -8.87 -15.57 1.83
C ASN A 196 -9.99 -14.57 2.14
N VAL A 197 -9.71 -13.28 2.11
CA VAL A 197 -10.74 -12.24 2.29
C VAL A 197 -10.67 -11.23 1.15
N PHE A 198 -11.80 -11.06 0.47
CA PHE A 198 -12.06 -9.91 -0.38
C PHE A 198 -12.97 -8.95 0.39
N HIS A 199 -12.41 -7.84 0.87
CA HIS A 199 -13.18 -6.76 1.46
C HIS A 199 -13.70 -5.84 0.35
N TRP A 200 -15.01 -5.78 0.17
CA TRP A 200 -15.63 -5.06 -0.93
C TRP A 200 -16.36 -3.80 -0.43
N HIS A 201 -15.71 -2.66 -0.63
CA HIS A 201 -16.25 -1.34 -0.27
C HIS A 201 -17.24 -0.85 -1.32
N LEU A 202 -18.53 -0.87 -0.97
CA LEU A 202 -19.64 -0.78 -1.93
C LEU A 202 -20.42 0.53 -1.87
N THR A 203 -20.20 1.37 -0.85
CA THR A 203 -20.90 2.65 -0.71
C THR A 203 -19.98 3.73 -0.14
N ASP A 204 -19.98 4.91 -0.74
CA ASP A 204 -19.29 6.10 -0.22
C ASP A 204 -19.97 7.38 -0.75
N ASP A 205 -19.46 8.57 -0.41
CA ASP A 205 -19.97 9.87 -0.82
C ASP A 205 -20.05 10.06 -2.34
N GLN A 206 -19.09 9.49 -3.08
CA GLN A 206 -18.97 9.64 -4.53
C GLN A 206 -19.67 8.51 -5.32
N GLY A 207 -20.30 7.55 -4.63
CA GLY A 207 -21.08 6.53 -5.30
C GLY A 207 -21.62 5.40 -4.42
N TRP A 208 -22.87 5.02 -4.68
CA TRP A 208 -23.50 3.80 -4.18
C TRP A 208 -23.48 2.70 -5.25
N ARG A 209 -22.88 1.54 -4.96
CA ARG A 209 -22.52 0.53 -5.98
C ARG A 209 -23.27 -0.79 -5.87
N ILE A 210 -24.16 -0.96 -4.91
CA ILE A 210 -24.95 -2.19 -4.72
C ILE A 210 -26.44 -1.96 -5.01
N GLU A 211 -27.06 -2.84 -5.78
CA GLU A 211 -28.50 -2.81 -5.97
C GLU A 211 -29.25 -3.27 -4.70
N ILE A 212 -30.11 -2.38 -4.18
CA ILE A 212 -31.06 -2.69 -3.10
C ILE A 212 -32.47 -2.51 -3.66
N LYS A 213 -33.23 -3.60 -3.81
CA LYS A 213 -34.54 -3.61 -4.48
C LYS A 213 -35.54 -2.73 -3.76
N LYS A 214 -35.52 -2.72 -2.42
CA LYS A 214 -36.38 -1.88 -1.58
C LYS A 214 -36.09 -0.38 -1.73
N TYR A 215 -34.86 0.00 -2.11
CA TYR A 215 -34.40 1.38 -2.21
C TYR A 215 -33.78 1.69 -3.59
N PRO A 216 -34.59 1.65 -4.67
CA PRO A 216 -34.08 1.73 -6.05
C PRO A 216 -33.40 3.07 -6.40
N LYS A 217 -33.64 4.15 -5.63
CA LYS A 217 -32.95 5.44 -5.88
C LYS A 217 -31.47 5.39 -5.49
N LEU A 218 -31.04 4.43 -4.66
CA LEU A 218 -29.63 4.29 -4.29
C LEU A 218 -28.76 4.06 -5.53
N THR A 219 -29.20 3.22 -6.46
CA THR A 219 -28.51 3.04 -7.74
C THR A 219 -29.04 3.98 -8.83
N GLY A 220 -30.32 4.35 -8.82
CA GLY A 220 -30.89 5.29 -9.79
C GLY A 220 -30.33 6.71 -9.72
N ILE A 221 -29.94 7.17 -8.53
CA ILE A 221 -29.37 8.49 -8.26
C ILE A 221 -27.96 8.34 -7.67
N GLY A 222 -27.85 7.62 -6.53
CA GLY A 222 -26.61 7.55 -5.75
C GLY A 222 -25.42 6.91 -6.46
N SER A 223 -25.63 6.15 -7.55
CA SER A 223 -24.53 5.57 -8.33
C SER A 223 -23.88 6.54 -9.33
N LYS A 224 -24.36 7.78 -9.45
CA LYS A 224 -23.92 8.70 -10.50
C LYS A 224 -23.52 10.06 -9.94
N ARG A 225 -22.39 10.57 -10.41
CA ARG A 225 -21.95 11.96 -10.20
C ARG A 225 -21.74 12.65 -11.53
N GLU A 226 -22.04 13.94 -11.58
CA GLU A 226 -22.04 14.74 -12.82
C GLU A 226 -20.64 14.96 -13.42
N LYS A 227 -19.61 14.93 -12.58
CA LYS A 227 -18.21 15.20 -12.92
C LYS A 227 -17.27 14.66 -11.84
N THR A 228 -15.98 14.56 -12.14
CA THR A 228 -14.95 14.14 -11.19
C THR A 228 -13.87 15.21 -11.08
N LEU A 229 -13.39 15.45 -9.86
CA LEU A 229 -12.27 16.34 -9.56
C LEU A 229 -11.02 15.94 -10.35
N VAL A 230 -10.36 16.93 -10.94
CA VAL A 230 -9.04 16.80 -11.58
C VAL A 230 -7.98 17.29 -10.62
N ASP A 231 -6.90 16.52 -10.50
CA ASP A 231 -5.79 16.78 -9.57
C ASP A 231 -6.23 16.68 -8.09
N TYR A 232 -5.36 17.08 -7.17
CA TYR A 232 -5.69 17.19 -5.76
C TYR A 232 -6.69 18.32 -5.51
N TYR A 233 -7.58 18.11 -4.54
CA TYR A 233 -8.61 19.07 -4.13
C TYR A 233 -8.02 20.46 -3.79
N TYR A 234 -6.82 20.46 -3.24
CA TYR A 234 -6.12 21.64 -2.74
C TYR A 234 -5.08 22.21 -3.72
N VAL A 235 -5.06 21.79 -4.99
CA VAL A 235 -4.15 22.38 -6.00
C VAL A 235 -4.81 23.54 -6.74
N ASN A 236 -6.09 23.44 -7.08
CA ASN A 236 -6.81 24.44 -7.86
C ASN A 236 -7.95 25.06 -7.06
N TYR A 237 -8.11 26.38 -7.14
CA TYR A 237 -9.27 27.09 -6.59
C TYR A 237 -9.77 28.16 -7.58
N PRO A 238 -11.02 28.12 -8.09
CA PRO A 238 -11.99 27.05 -7.89
C PRO A 238 -11.45 25.71 -8.41
N GLN A 239 -11.94 24.61 -7.85
CA GLN A 239 -11.53 23.28 -8.26
C GLN A 239 -11.84 23.03 -9.75
N VAL A 240 -10.97 22.26 -10.39
CA VAL A 240 -11.11 21.86 -11.80
C VAL A 240 -11.75 20.48 -11.88
N PHE A 241 -12.67 20.30 -12.82
CA PHE A 241 -13.40 19.03 -13.02
C PHE A 241 -13.32 18.59 -14.47
N ASP A 242 -13.42 17.28 -14.70
CA ASP A 242 -13.34 16.68 -16.04
C ASP A 242 -14.59 16.90 -16.91
N GLY A 243 -15.70 17.31 -16.29
CA GLY A 243 -16.99 17.53 -16.94
C GLY A 243 -17.67 16.25 -17.43
N LYS A 244 -17.29 15.07 -16.92
CA LYS A 244 -17.81 13.77 -17.38
C LYS A 244 -18.64 13.09 -16.29
N GLU A 245 -19.86 12.67 -16.65
CA GLU A 245 -20.65 11.81 -15.76
C GLU A 245 -19.90 10.51 -15.50
N HIS A 246 -19.79 10.14 -14.22
CA HIS A 246 -19.20 8.88 -13.77
C HIS A 246 -20.23 8.08 -12.99
N GLY A 247 -20.31 6.77 -13.25
CA GLY A 247 -21.21 5.90 -12.51
C GLY A 247 -21.02 4.41 -12.79
N GLY A 248 -22.00 3.62 -12.34
CA GLY A 248 -21.97 2.16 -12.39
C GLY A 248 -22.36 1.55 -11.03
N TYR A 249 -22.97 0.38 -11.06
CA TYR A 249 -23.32 -0.42 -9.87
C TYR A 249 -23.42 -1.89 -10.25
N TYR A 250 -23.45 -2.77 -9.25
CA TYR A 250 -23.62 -4.21 -9.41
C TYR A 250 -25.06 -4.60 -9.09
N THR A 251 -25.66 -5.37 -9.99
CA THR A 251 -26.95 -6.01 -9.69
C THR A 251 -26.75 -7.10 -8.65
N GLN A 252 -27.85 -7.49 -7.99
CA GLN A 252 -27.79 -8.59 -7.03
C GLN A 252 -27.32 -9.91 -7.65
N GLU A 253 -27.67 -10.18 -8.91
CA GLU A 253 -27.22 -11.38 -9.62
C GLU A 253 -25.71 -11.33 -9.90
N GLN A 254 -25.17 -10.19 -10.32
CA GLN A 254 -23.72 -10.02 -10.49
C GLN A 254 -22.96 -10.22 -9.18
N ILE A 255 -23.53 -9.75 -8.06
CA ILE A 255 -22.93 -9.96 -6.74
C ILE A 255 -22.95 -11.44 -6.36
N LYS A 256 -24.07 -12.16 -6.58
CA LYS A 256 -24.14 -13.60 -6.33
C LYS A 256 -23.11 -14.37 -7.16
N ASP A 257 -22.93 -14.00 -8.43
CA ASP A 257 -21.92 -14.62 -9.29
C ASP A 257 -20.49 -14.38 -8.76
N VAL A 258 -20.18 -13.15 -8.34
CA VAL A 258 -18.89 -12.81 -7.72
C VAL A 258 -18.66 -13.58 -6.42
N VAL A 259 -19.67 -13.64 -5.55
CA VAL A 259 -19.60 -14.36 -4.28
C VAL A 259 -19.40 -15.86 -4.51
N ALA A 260 -20.13 -16.46 -5.45
CA ALA A 260 -19.97 -17.86 -5.83
C ALA A 260 -18.58 -18.14 -6.41
N TYR A 261 -18.07 -17.23 -7.25
CA TYR A 261 -16.74 -17.34 -7.83
C TYR A 261 -15.64 -17.25 -6.76
N ALA A 262 -15.74 -16.29 -5.84
CA ALA A 262 -14.82 -16.18 -4.70
C ALA A 262 -14.87 -17.42 -3.80
N ALA A 263 -16.07 -17.94 -3.52
CA ALA A 263 -16.25 -19.14 -2.71
C ALA A 263 -15.61 -20.39 -3.35
N SER A 264 -15.64 -20.51 -4.69
CA SER A 264 -14.93 -21.59 -5.41
C SER A 264 -13.41 -21.58 -5.21
N LYS A 265 -12.87 -20.46 -4.73
CA LYS A 265 -11.45 -20.23 -4.43
C LYS A 265 -11.20 -20.05 -2.94
N TYR A 266 -12.17 -20.43 -2.09
CA TYR A 266 -12.10 -20.29 -0.63
C TYR A 266 -11.84 -18.86 -0.16
N ILE A 267 -12.29 -17.87 -0.93
CA ILE A 267 -12.22 -16.45 -0.58
C ILE A 267 -13.59 -16.01 -0.05
N ASN A 268 -13.61 -15.50 1.18
CA ASN A 268 -14.77 -14.88 1.78
C ASN A 268 -14.93 -13.44 1.28
N VAL A 269 -16.11 -13.08 0.78
CA VAL A 269 -16.41 -11.70 0.38
C VAL A 269 -17.10 -10.98 1.55
N VAL A 270 -16.40 -10.02 2.15
CA VAL A 270 -16.92 -9.18 3.23
C VAL A 270 -17.44 -7.88 2.61
N PRO A 271 -18.75 -7.64 2.58
CA PRO A 271 -19.28 -6.38 2.07
C PRO A 271 -19.08 -5.27 3.11
N GLU A 272 -18.80 -4.07 2.64
CA GLU A 272 -18.84 -2.85 3.44
C GLU A 272 -19.94 -1.91 2.94
N ILE A 273 -20.81 -1.54 3.88
CA ILE A 273 -21.85 -0.53 3.70
C ILE A 273 -21.62 0.54 4.75
N GLU A 274 -21.06 1.66 4.30
CA GLU A 274 -20.62 2.78 5.14
C GLU A 274 -21.75 3.38 5.99
N MET A 275 -21.47 3.55 7.28
CA MET A 275 -22.31 4.28 8.22
C MET A 275 -21.55 4.68 9.50
N PRO A 276 -21.89 5.81 10.15
CA PRO A 276 -22.84 6.84 9.73
C PRO A 276 -22.19 7.97 8.90
N GLY A 277 -20.87 7.93 8.69
CA GLY A 277 -20.13 8.79 7.77
C GLY A 277 -20.37 8.41 6.30
N HIS A 278 -19.57 8.99 5.40
CA HIS A 278 -19.52 8.63 3.97
C HIS A 278 -20.89 8.45 3.28
N ALA A 279 -21.80 9.40 3.52
CA ALA A 279 -23.23 9.22 3.33
C ALA A 279 -23.81 9.90 2.07
N LEU A 280 -23.06 10.79 1.39
CA LEU A 280 -23.65 11.71 0.40
C LEU A 280 -24.37 11.00 -0.75
N ALA A 281 -23.90 9.84 -1.20
CA ALA A 281 -24.59 9.10 -2.26
C ALA A 281 -26.00 8.64 -1.84
N ALA A 282 -26.15 8.19 -0.60
CA ALA A 282 -27.45 7.78 -0.05
C ALA A 282 -28.32 9.01 0.27
N LEU A 283 -27.73 10.08 0.83
CA LEU A 283 -28.47 11.32 1.13
C LEU A 283 -28.97 12.02 -0.13
N ALA A 284 -28.24 11.95 -1.25
CA ALA A 284 -28.70 12.44 -2.55
C ALA A 284 -29.92 11.66 -3.06
N ALA A 285 -30.01 10.37 -2.76
CA ALA A 285 -31.13 9.51 -3.13
C ALA A 285 -32.35 9.66 -2.20
N TYR A 286 -32.08 9.80 -0.90
CA TYR A 286 -33.06 9.87 0.19
C TYR A 286 -32.65 10.94 1.24
N PRO A 287 -32.91 12.23 0.98
CA PRO A 287 -32.57 13.33 1.88
C PRO A 287 -33.14 13.21 3.30
N GLU A 288 -34.25 12.49 3.46
CA GLU A 288 -34.89 12.22 4.74
C GLU A 288 -34.03 11.42 5.75
N LEU A 289 -32.91 10.86 5.32
CA LEU A 289 -31.95 10.14 6.17
C LEU A 289 -30.95 11.08 6.87
N SER A 290 -30.88 12.35 6.46
CA SER A 290 -29.99 13.37 7.03
C SER A 290 -30.58 14.03 8.29
N CYS A 291 -29.77 14.83 8.99
CA CYS A 291 -30.25 15.64 10.13
C CYS A 291 -31.07 16.87 9.69
N ASP A 292 -31.03 17.22 8.41
CA ASP A 292 -31.78 18.32 7.80
C ASP A 292 -32.29 17.89 6.43
N SER A 293 -33.50 17.34 6.41
CA SER A 293 -34.14 16.83 5.19
C SER A 293 -34.64 17.92 4.24
N THR A 294 -34.52 19.20 4.63
CA THR A 294 -34.89 20.33 3.76
C THR A 294 -33.79 20.70 2.77
N GLN A 295 -32.55 20.23 3.00
CA GLN A 295 -31.43 20.46 2.11
C GLN A 295 -31.50 19.55 0.88
N THR A 296 -30.94 20.05 -0.23
CA THR A 296 -30.69 19.24 -1.42
C THR A 296 -29.26 18.69 -1.36
N TYR A 297 -29.13 17.37 -1.36
CA TYR A 297 -27.84 16.69 -1.39
C TYR A 297 -27.49 16.26 -2.82
N LYS A 298 -26.20 16.14 -3.10
CA LYS A 298 -25.67 15.62 -4.37
C LYS A 298 -24.61 14.57 -4.09
N VAL A 299 -24.49 13.59 -4.97
CA VAL A 299 -23.36 12.67 -4.99
C VAL A 299 -22.09 13.49 -5.23
N SER A 300 -21.07 13.29 -4.39
CA SER A 300 -19.92 14.18 -4.37
C SER A 300 -19.04 14.01 -5.62
N PRO A 301 -18.62 15.11 -6.28
CA PRO A 301 -17.62 15.08 -7.34
C PRO A 301 -16.18 15.20 -6.81
N THR A 302 -15.99 15.36 -5.50
CA THR A 302 -14.69 15.59 -4.85
C THR A 302 -14.36 14.51 -3.81
N TRP A 303 -13.10 14.48 -3.38
CA TRP A 303 -12.58 13.59 -2.34
C TRP A 303 -12.55 14.30 -0.99
N GLY A 304 -12.48 13.52 0.10
CA GLY A 304 -12.31 14.01 1.46
C GLY A 304 -13.47 13.65 2.38
N VAL A 305 -13.50 14.31 3.54
CA VAL A 305 -14.46 14.05 4.63
C VAL A 305 -15.58 15.08 4.62
N PHE A 306 -16.82 14.62 4.60
CA PHE A 306 -18.00 15.48 4.47
C PHE A 306 -18.80 15.57 5.77
N GLU A 307 -19.32 16.76 6.08
CA GLU A 307 -20.13 16.98 7.30
C GLU A 307 -21.55 16.42 7.18
N GLN A 308 -21.98 16.07 5.97
CA GLN A 308 -23.31 15.53 5.67
C GLN A 308 -23.34 14.03 5.98
N VAL A 309 -23.66 13.71 7.23
CA VAL A 309 -23.71 12.34 7.76
C VAL A 309 -25.15 11.86 8.00
N PHE A 310 -25.32 10.56 8.18
CA PHE A 310 -26.62 9.97 8.53
C PHE A 310 -27.11 10.47 9.91
N CYS A 311 -28.41 10.77 10.01
CA CYS A 311 -29.03 11.12 11.28
C CYS A 311 -29.34 9.84 12.08
N PRO A 312 -29.05 9.76 13.40
CA PRO A 312 -29.39 8.61 14.25
C PRO A 312 -30.91 8.55 14.57
N SER A 313 -31.74 8.46 13.54
CA SER A 313 -33.21 8.47 13.62
C SER A 313 -33.82 7.09 13.36
N GLU A 314 -35.05 6.86 13.82
CA GLU A 314 -35.79 5.63 13.51
C GLU A 314 -35.97 5.40 12.00
N THR A 315 -36.09 6.48 11.22
CA THR A 315 -36.16 6.40 9.76
C THR A 315 -34.88 5.82 9.19
N THR A 316 -33.73 6.31 9.68
CA THR A 316 -32.40 5.85 9.27
C THR A 316 -32.14 4.40 9.68
N PHE A 317 -32.50 4.02 10.91
CA PHE A 317 -32.34 2.63 11.33
C PHE A 317 -33.22 1.69 10.51
N LYS A 318 -34.49 2.01 10.26
CA LYS A 318 -35.35 1.20 9.37
C LYS A 318 -34.84 1.12 7.93
N PHE A 319 -34.20 2.18 7.45
CA PHE A 319 -33.52 2.17 6.16
C PHE A 319 -32.39 1.14 6.18
N PHE A 320 -31.46 1.24 7.14
CA PHE A 320 -30.34 0.30 7.22
C PHE A 320 -30.78 -1.13 7.52
N GLU A 321 -31.78 -1.36 8.35
CA GLU A 321 -32.37 -2.68 8.56
C GLU A 321 -32.84 -3.28 7.22
N GLY A 322 -33.55 -2.49 6.40
CA GLY A 322 -34.00 -2.92 5.08
C GLY A 322 -32.86 -3.14 4.07
N VAL A 323 -31.80 -2.32 4.12
CA VAL A 323 -30.60 -2.53 3.29
C VAL A 323 -29.87 -3.80 3.72
N MET A 324 -29.63 -3.96 5.03
CA MET A 324 -28.91 -5.10 5.58
C MET A 324 -29.67 -6.41 5.37
N ASP A 325 -31.00 -6.41 5.45
CA ASP A 325 -31.82 -7.60 5.12
C ASP A 325 -31.51 -8.13 3.71
N GLU A 326 -31.35 -7.25 2.71
CA GLU A 326 -30.97 -7.68 1.36
C GLU A 326 -29.47 -8.03 1.26
N VAL A 327 -28.59 -7.27 1.92
CA VAL A 327 -27.13 -7.53 1.89
C VAL A 327 -26.79 -8.90 2.47
N ILE A 328 -27.37 -9.30 3.61
CA ILE A 328 -27.06 -10.58 4.25
C ILE A 328 -27.54 -11.80 3.44
N GLU A 329 -28.51 -11.62 2.54
CA GLU A 329 -28.94 -12.65 1.59
C GLU A 329 -27.93 -12.84 0.44
N LEU A 330 -27.23 -11.78 0.06
CA LEU A 330 -26.23 -11.81 -1.02
C LEU A 330 -24.87 -12.30 -0.54
N PHE A 331 -24.50 -11.99 0.72
CA PHE A 331 -23.18 -12.26 1.26
C PHE A 331 -23.25 -13.28 2.42
N PRO A 332 -22.78 -14.53 2.21
CA PRO A 332 -22.83 -15.57 3.23
C PRO A 332 -21.85 -15.33 4.38
N SER A 333 -20.85 -14.44 4.20
CA SER A 333 -19.85 -14.05 5.21
C SER A 333 -20.46 -13.89 6.60
N GLU A 334 -19.78 -14.42 7.62
CA GLU A 334 -20.15 -14.21 9.03
C GLU A 334 -19.95 -12.76 9.46
N TYR A 335 -19.15 -12.00 8.71
CA TYR A 335 -18.84 -10.60 8.96
C TYR A 335 -19.49 -9.68 7.92
N ILE A 336 -20.02 -8.56 8.39
CA ILE A 336 -20.40 -7.39 7.59
C ILE A 336 -19.56 -6.22 8.10
N HIS A 337 -18.89 -5.50 7.19
CA HIS A 337 -18.19 -4.28 7.56
C HIS A 337 -19.19 -3.11 7.52
N ILE A 338 -19.22 -2.30 8.58
CA ILE A 338 -20.16 -1.18 8.70
C ILE A 338 -19.46 0.18 8.54
N GLY A 339 -18.16 0.18 8.23
CA GLY A 339 -17.35 1.39 8.15
C GLY A 339 -17.17 2.01 9.53
N GLY A 340 -17.60 3.26 9.66
CA GLY A 340 -17.61 4.01 10.92
C GLY A 340 -16.44 4.98 11.08
N ASP A 341 -15.62 5.11 10.03
CA ASP A 341 -14.56 6.08 9.90
C ASP A 341 -15.11 7.49 9.62
N GLU A 342 -14.22 8.48 9.84
CA GLU A 342 -14.36 9.85 9.36
C GLU A 342 -15.80 10.40 9.38
N CYS A 343 -16.48 10.28 10.53
CA CYS A 343 -17.82 10.80 10.73
C CYS A 343 -17.80 12.11 11.53
N PRO A 344 -17.75 13.30 10.87
CA PRO A 344 -17.84 14.58 11.55
C PRO A 344 -19.10 14.71 12.40
N LYS A 345 -18.93 15.28 13.58
CA LYS A 345 -20.04 15.48 14.53
C LYS A 345 -20.80 16.79 14.29
N THR A 346 -20.44 17.59 13.27
CA THR A 346 -21.01 18.93 13.02
C THR A 346 -22.52 18.89 12.81
N ALA A 347 -23.02 18.00 11.95
CA ALA A 347 -24.46 17.88 11.71
C ALA A 347 -25.25 17.52 12.98
N TRP A 348 -24.71 16.62 13.82
CA TRP A 348 -25.36 16.22 15.07
C TRP A 348 -25.32 17.30 16.15
N LYS A 349 -24.24 18.09 16.22
CA LYS A 349 -24.14 19.26 17.09
C LYS A 349 -25.19 20.31 16.75
N ASN A 350 -25.43 20.53 15.46
CA ASN A 350 -26.38 21.52 14.96
C ASN A 350 -27.84 21.01 14.91
N SER A 351 -28.07 19.70 15.10
CA SER A 351 -29.40 19.10 15.02
C SER A 351 -30.13 19.13 16.37
N ALA A 352 -31.27 19.82 16.43
CA ALA A 352 -32.14 19.82 17.61
C ALA A 352 -32.60 18.40 18.00
N PHE A 353 -32.87 17.55 17.00
CA PHE A 353 -33.21 16.15 17.20
C PHE A 353 -32.07 15.38 17.87
N CYS A 354 -30.84 15.47 17.34
CA CYS A 354 -29.70 14.74 17.91
C CYS A 354 -29.40 15.21 19.34
N GLN A 355 -29.47 16.51 19.60
CA GLN A 355 -29.29 17.06 20.95
C GLN A 355 -30.39 16.60 21.92
N GLN A 356 -31.63 16.41 21.44
CA GLN A 356 -32.70 15.83 22.25
C GLN A 356 -32.46 14.34 22.52
N LEU A 357 -32.04 13.58 21.51
CA LEU A 357 -31.73 12.15 21.64
C LEU A 357 -30.58 11.92 22.64
N ILE A 358 -29.51 12.73 22.56
CA ILE A 358 -28.41 12.72 23.54
C ILE A 358 -28.94 12.89 24.97
N ARG A 359 -29.85 13.84 25.20
CA ARG A 359 -30.46 14.04 26.53
C ARG A 359 -31.32 12.86 26.96
N GLN A 360 -32.09 12.27 26.04
CA GLN A 360 -32.95 11.12 26.31
C GLN A 360 -32.13 9.87 26.67
N LEU A 361 -31.02 9.65 25.96
CA LEU A 361 -30.09 8.54 26.20
C LEU A 361 -29.15 8.79 27.39
N GLY A 362 -29.12 10.02 27.92
CA GLY A 362 -28.25 10.41 29.03
C GLY A 362 -26.76 10.44 28.66
N LEU A 363 -26.42 10.61 27.38
CA LEU A 363 -25.04 10.68 26.91
C LEU A 363 -24.38 11.99 27.36
N LYS A 364 -23.14 11.90 27.82
CA LYS A 364 -22.37 13.03 28.38
C LYS A 364 -20.92 12.95 27.94
N ASP A 365 -20.26 14.10 27.87
CA ASP A 365 -18.81 14.15 27.65
C ASP A 365 -18.07 13.38 28.75
N ASP A 366 -16.95 12.76 28.40
CA ASP A 366 -16.04 12.15 29.36
C ASP A 366 -15.37 13.21 30.23
N THR A 367 -15.31 12.94 31.54
CA THR A 367 -14.57 13.76 32.49
C THR A 367 -13.10 13.32 32.59
N THR A 368 -12.82 12.05 32.32
CA THR A 368 -11.49 11.43 32.30
C THR A 368 -11.27 10.66 31.00
N PRO A 369 -10.02 10.55 30.49
CA PRO A 369 -9.77 9.76 29.29
C PRO A 369 -10.24 8.30 29.43
N SER A 370 -10.70 7.72 28.32
CA SER A 370 -11.10 6.32 28.22
C SER A 370 -9.91 5.40 28.53
N LYS A 371 -10.20 4.26 29.15
CA LYS A 371 -9.19 3.25 29.50
C LYS A 371 -8.72 2.44 28.29
N ILE A 372 -9.44 2.52 27.17
CA ILE A 372 -9.17 1.72 25.96
C ILE A 372 -8.20 2.48 25.05
N ASP A 373 -8.54 3.71 24.69
CA ASP A 373 -7.78 4.53 23.71
C ASP A 373 -7.04 5.71 24.34
N GLY A 374 -7.26 6.01 25.62
CA GLY A 374 -6.60 7.14 26.29
C GLY A 374 -7.12 8.52 25.89
N ILE A 375 -8.29 8.60 25.21
CA ILE A 375 -8.87 9.85 24.71
C ILE A 375 -10.18 10.18 25.47
N LYS A 376 -10.51 11.48 25.59
CA LYS A 376 -11.82 11.93 26.12
C LYS A 376 -12.83 12.02 24.99
N HIS A 377 -13.95 11.32 25.13
CA HIS A 377 -15.02 11.32 24.14
C HIS A 377 -16.10 12.36 24.45
N SER A 378 -16.58 13.04 23.42
CA SER A 378 -17.75 13.92 23.52
C SER A 378 -19.05 13.11 23.58
N LYS A 379 -20.14 13.76 24.00
CA LYS A 379 -21.50 13.20 23.94
C LYS A 379 -21.93 12.83 22.51
N GLU A 380 -21.37 13.49 21.49
CA GLU A 380 -21.61 13.12 20.08
C GLU A 380 -20.80 11.90 19.64
N ASP A 381 -19.59 11.69 20.17
CA ASP A 381 -18.83 10.44 19.91
C ASP A 381 -19.57 9.24 20.51
N LYS A 382 -20.15 9.42 21.71
CA LYS A 382 -21.05 8.42 22.31
C LYS A 382 -22.35 8.23 21.53
N LEU A 383 -22.78 9.22 20.76
CA LEU A 383 -23.93 9.07 19.86
C LEU A 383 -23.58 8.22 18.63
N GLN A 384 -22.34 8.28 18.14
CA GLN A 384 -21.82 7.35 17.14
C GLN A 384 -21.77 5.92 17.69
N SER A 385 -21.22 5.74 18.90
CA SER A 385 -21.25 4.44 19.59
C SER A 385 -22.67 3.88 19.75
N TYR A 386 -23.66 4.73 20.06
CA TYR A 386 -25.08 4.33 20.07
C TYR A 386 -25.56 3.84 18.70
N PHE A 387 -25.21 4.54 17.61
CA PHE A 387 -25.56 4.15 16.24
C PHE A 387 -24.96 2.77 15.91
N VAL A 388 -23.64 2.61 16.13
CA VAL A 388 -22.90 1.37 15.89
C VAL A 388 -23.48 0.22 16.70
N THR A 389 -23.70 0.42 18.01
CA THR A 389 -24.26 -0.60 18.91
C THR A 389 -25.66 -1.04 18.45
N ARG A 390 -26.47 -0.11 17.95
CA ARG A 390 -27.81 -0.45 17.44
C ARG A 390 -27.75 -1.32 16.18
N MET A 391 -26.84 -1.00 15.26
CA MET A 391 -26.63 -1.79 14.05
C MET A 391 -25.96 -3.13 14.32
N GLU A 392 -25.00 -3.19 15.24
CA GLU A 392 -24.40 -4.43 15.73
C GLU A 392 -25.49 -5.37 16.26
N LYS A 393 -26.33 -4.88 17.18
CA LYS A 393 -27.40 -5.68 17.78
C LYS A 393 -28.36 -6.22 16.73
N TYR A 394 -28.68 -5.43 15.71
CA TYR A 394 -29.52 -5.87 14.61
C TYR A 394 -28.86 -6.98 13.80
N LEU A 395 -27.60 -6.79 13.36
CA LEU A 395 -26.85 -7.78 12.59
C LEU A 395 -26.59 -9.07 13.40
N ASN A 396 -26.28 -8.97 14.70
CA ASN A 396 -26.15 -10.11 15.60
C ASN A 396 -27.47 -10.90 15.70
N SER A 397 -28.63 -10.22 15.71
CA SER A 397 -29.94 -10.91 15.68
C SER A 397 -30.18 -11.72 14.40
N LYS A 398 -29.41 -11.43 13.34
CA LYS A 398 -29.39 -12.15 12.05
C LYS A 398 -28.21 -13.13 11.94
N GLY A 399 -27.48 -13.35 13.03
CA GLY A 399 -26.33 -14.26 13.07
C GLY A 399 -25.07 -13.71 12.40
N LYS A 400 -24.94 -12.38 12.26
CA LYS A 400 -23.78 -11.72 11.66
C LYS A 400 -23.00 -10.93 12.71
N ASN A 401 -21.68 -10.93 12.59
CA ASN A 401 -20.75 -10.09 13.35
C ASN A 401 -20.39 -8.84 12.55
N ILE A 402 -19.94 -7.79 13.23
CA ILE A 402 -19.49 -6.55 12.57
C ILE A 402 -17.97 -6.44 12.55
N ILE A 403 -17.47 -5.82 11.48
CA ILE A 403 -16.17 -5.16 11.45
C ILE A 403 -16.42 -3.66 11.30
N GLY A 404 -15.62 -2.82 11.95
CA GLY A 404 -15.59 -1.39 11.69
C GLY A 404 -14.20 -0.81 11.85
N TRP A 405 -13.96 0.34 11.23
CA TRP A 405 -12.71 1.09 11.35
C TRP A 405 -12.45 1.52 12.80
N ASP A 406 -11.20 1.74 13.19
CA ASP A 406 -10.82 1.94 14.59
C ASP A 406 -11.52 3.10 15.32
N GLU A 407 -12.13 4.04 14.59
CA GLU A 407 -13.09 5.02 15.09
C GLU A 407 -14.27 4.42 15.85
N ILE A 408 -14.68 3.17 15.62
CA ILE A 408 -15.76 2.54 16.39
C ILE A 408 -15.39 2.31 17.87
N LEU A 409 -14.12 2.50 18.24
CA LEU A 409 -13.67 2.57 19.63
C LEU A 409 -14.22 3.82 20.35
N GLU A 410 -14.48 4.90 19.59
CA GLU A 410 -14.88 6.20 20.11
C GLU A 410 -16.26 6.11 20.80
N GLY A 411 -16.31 6.51 22.07
CA GLY A 411 -17.54 6.47 22.87
C GLY A 411 -17.92 5.09 23.43
N GLY A 412 -17.15 4.04 23.15
CA GLY A 412 -17.31 2.69 23.70
C GLY A 412 -17.61 1.63 22.64
N LEU A 413 -16.86 0.52 22.68
CA LEU A 413 -16.93 -0.54 21.68
C LEU A 413 -18.11 -1.49 21.92
N ALA A 414 -18.75 -1.91 20.84
CA ALA A 414 -19.85 -2.85 20.87
C ALA A 414 -19.32 -4.28 21.18
N PRO A 415 -19.96 -5.09 22.04
CA PRO A 415 -19.32 -6.25 22.70
C PRO A 415 -18.74 -7.34 21.77
N ASN A 416 -19.26 -7.47 20.55
CA ASN A 416 -18.84 -8.49 19.59
C ASN A 416 -18.12 -7.88 18.36
N ALA A 417 -17.83 -6.58 18.39
CA ALA A 417 -17.20 -5.90 17.28
C ALA A 417 -15.76 -6.37 17.08
N THR A 418 -15.39 -6.54 15.80
CA THR A 418 -14.00 -6.66 15.35
C THR A 418 -13.53 -5.30 14.82
N VAL A 419 -12.33 -4.89 15.21
CA VAL A 419 -11.78 -3.57 14.87
C VAL A 419 -10.78 -3.67 13.71
N MET A 420 -10.90 -2.79 12.72
CA MET A 420 -9.93 -2.67 11.62
C MET A 420 -9.07 -1.41 11.83
N SER A 421 -7.79 -1.60 12.17
CA SER A 421 -6.88 -0.52 12.58
C SER A 421 -6.20 0.12 11.38
N TRP A 422 -6.58 1.35 11.03
CA TRP A 422 -6.05 2.03 9.85
C TRP A 422 -5.24 3.28 10.17
N ARG A 423 -5.53 3.99 11.27
CA ARG A 423 -4.82 5.23 11.68
C ARG A 423 -3.46 4.94 12.36
N GLY A 424 -2.77 3.92 11.89
CA GLY A 424 -1.59 3.33 12.53
C GLY A 424 -1.94 2.05 13.29
N VAL A 425 -1.07 1.67 14.21
CA VAL A 425 -1.13 0.37 14.90
C VAL A 425 -1.89 0.40 16.24
N GLU A 426 -2.06 1.59 16.81
CA GLU A 426 -2.52 1.76 18.19
C GLU A 426 -3.97 1.29 18.38
N GLY A 427 -4.88 1.64 17.45
CA GLY A 427 -6.28 1.24 17.51
C GLY A 427 -6.47 -0.27 17.63
N GLY A 428 -5.76 -1.03 16.79
CA GLY A 428 -5.77 -2.50 16.82
C GLY A 428 -5.17 -3.08 18.10
N MET A 429 -4.06 -2.50 18.60
CA MET A 429 -3.48 -2.95 19.87
C MET A 429 -4.42 -2.70 21.06
N ASN A 430 -5.08 -1.55 21.07
CA ASN A 430 -6.03 -1.18 22.12
C ASN A 430 -7.27 -2.09 22.09
N ALA A 431 -7.82 -2.39 20.91
CA ALA A 431 -8.92 -3.34 20.74
C ALA A 431 -8.54 -4.75 21.21
N ALA A 432 -7.37 -5.24 20.80
CA ALA A 432 -6.87 -6.56 21.18
C ALA A 432 -6.67 -6.70 22.69
N LYS A 433 -6.08 -5.69 23.35
CA LYS A 433 -5.93 -5.63 24.81
C LYS A 433 -7.26 -5.53 25.55
N ALA A 434 -8.29 -4.97 24.90
CA ALA A 434 -9.65 -4.95 25.41
C ALA A 434 -10.41 -6.29 25.19
N GLY A 435 -9.79 -7.28 24.54
CA GLY A 435 -10.38 -8.60 24.28
C GLY A 435 -11.20 -8.70 22.99
N HIS A 436 -11.11 -7.69 22.12
CA HIS A 436 -11.76 -7.68 20.81
C HIS A 436 -10.81 -8.11 19.72
N ASN A 437 -11.31 -8.82 18.72
CA ASN A 437 -10.49 -9.15 17.56
C ASN A 437 -10.11 -7.88 16.80
N ALA A 438 -8.89 -7.85 16.27
CA ALA A 438 -8.34 -6.76 15.48
C ALA A 438 -7.77 -7.28 14.16
N ILE A 439 -8.02 -6.54 13.08
CA ILE A 439 -7.42 -6.72 11.76
C ILE A 439 -6.52 -5.51 11.52
N MET A 440 -5.24 -5.75 11.26
CA MET A 440 -4.27 -4.69 11.06
C MET A 440 -4.29 -4.21 9.60
N THR A 441 -4.65 -2.95 9.40
CA THR A 441 -4.60 -2.25 8.10
C THR A 441 -3.89 -0.89 8.19
N PRO A 442 -2.77 -0.74 8.92
CA PRO A 442 -2.22 0.57 9.23
C PRO A 442 -1.72 1.29 7.98
N ASN A 443 -2.16 2.54 7.81
CA ASN A 443 -1.84 3.37 6.65
C ASN A 443 -0.34 3.48 6.31
N PRO A 444 0.63 3.46 7.24
CA PRO A 444 2.03 3.62 6.87
C PRO A 444 2.62 2.39 6.16
N TYR A 445 1.92 1.24 6.21
CA TYR A 445 2.46 -0.05 5.75
C TYR A 445 1.60 -0.74 4.69
N VAL A 446 0.27 -0.61 4.74
CA VAL A 446 -0.62 -1.43 3.90
C VAL A 446 -1.76 -0.64 3.24
N TYR A 447 -1.69 0.69 3.25
CA TYR A 447 -2.45 1.48 2.30
C TYR A 447 -1.72 1.44 0.95
N LEU A 448 -2.36 0.79 -0.01
CA LEU A 448 -1.79 0.59 -1.32
C LEU A 448 -2.03 1.82 -2.19
N ASP A 449 -3.00 2.66 -1.90
CA ASP A 449 -3.24 3.94 -2.59
C ASP A 449 -2.14 5.00 -2.41
N TYR A 450 -1.13 4.77 -1.57
CA TYR A 450 0.02 5.66 -1.37
C TYR A 450 1.15 5.43 -2.37
N TYR A 451 1.97 6.45 -2.66
CA TYR A 451 3.15 6.32 -3.53
C TYR A 451 4.02 5.12 -3.15
N GLN A 452 4.58 4.44 -4.16
CA GLN A 452 5.45 3.25 -3.99
C GLN A 452 6.78 3.34 -4.75
N GLU A 453 6.92 4.41 -5.54
CA GLU A 453 8.12 4.86 -6.20
C GLU A 453 8.16 6.40 -6.09
N GLU A 454 9.32 7.00 -6.38
CA GLU A 454 9.58 8.43 -6.22
C GLU A 454 8.42 9.29 -6.80
N PRO A 455 7.75 10.13 -5.98
CA PRO A 455 6.64 10.97 -6.42
C PRO A 455 6.91 11.86 -7.64
N GLU A 456 8.16 12.23 -7.92
CA GLU A 456 8.53 13.02 -9.12
C GLU A 456 8.31 12.29 -10.45
N ILE A 457 8.34 10.96 -10.44
CA ILE A 457 8.18 10.13 -11.64
C ILE A 457 6.93 9.24 -11.57
N ALA A 458 6.40 9.02 -10.36
CA ALA A 458 5.21 8.22 -10.14
C ALA A 458 3.95 8.93 -10.70
N PRO A 459 2.96 8.18 -11.18
CA PRO A 459 1.64 8.76 -11.44
C PRO A 459 1.00 9.24 -10.12
N THR A 460 0.17 10.27 -10.20
CA THR A 460 -0.52 10.87 -9.04
C THR A 460 -1.21 9.81 -8.17
N THR A 461 -0.99 9.93 -6.86
CA THR A 461 -1.64 9.14 -5.80
C THR A 461 -2.21 10.07 -4.73
N ILE A 462 -2.85 9.58 -3.67
CA ILE A 462 -3.34 10.47 -2.59
C ILE A 462 -2.21 11.16 -1.81
N GLY A 463 -0.99 10.64 -1.87
CA GLY A 463 0.15 11.04 -1.06
C GLY A 463 0.81 9.83 -0.40
N GLY A 464 1.40 10.04 0.78
CA GLY A 464 2.12 8.99 1.52
C GLY A 464 3.32 8.41 0.77
N TYR A 465 4.02 7.47 1.39
CA TYR A 465 5.06 6.70 0.72
C TYR A 465 5.23 5.34 1.41
N ASN A 466 4.92 4.28 0.68
CA ASN A 466 4.93 2.92 1.14
C ASN A 466 5.52 2.04 0.04
N THR A 467 6.83 1.81 0.09
CA THR A 467 7.55 0.98 -0.89
C THR A 467 7.23 -0.51 -0.70
N LEU A 468 7.66 -1.34 -1.65
CA LEU A 468 7.61 -2.80 -1.49
C LEU A 468 8.31 -3.29 -0.21
N LYS A 469 9.46 -2.71 0.11
CA LYS A 469 10.28 -3.12 1.24
C LYS A 469 9.69 -2.68 2.58
N LYS A 470 9.12 -1.48 2.66
CA LYS A 470 8.36 -1.00 3.83
C LYS A 470 7.11 -1.83 4.08
N THR A 471 6.35 -2.16 3.03
CA THR A 471 5.21 -3.08 3.13
C THR A 471 5.67 -4.46 3.64
N TYR A 472 6.80 -4.98 3.12
CA TYR A 472 7.34 -6.27 3.54
C TYR A 472 7.88 -6.26 4.97
N SER A 473 8.44 -5.16 5.48
CA SER A 473 9.06 -5.12 6.80
C SER A 473 8.06 -5.18 7.95
N TYR A 474 6.78 -4.88 7.69
CA TYR A 474 5.75 -4.83 8.72
C TYR A 474 5.53 -6.19 9.40
N ASN A 475 5.42 -6.14 10.74
CA ASN A 475 5.02 -7.27 11.56
C ASN A 475 3.75 -6.89 12.37
N PRO A 476 2.57 -7.43 12.01
CA PRO A 476 1.30 -7.10 12.69
C PRO A 476 1.27 -7.44 14.18
N VAL A 477 2.06 -8.44 14.59
CA VAL A 477 2.17 -8.90 15.98
C VAL A 477 3.66 -8.97 16.33
N PRO A 478 4.20 -7.91 16.98
CA PRO A 478 5.58 -7.90 17.48
C PRO A 478 5.87 -9.12 18.38
N ASP A 479 7.11 -9.60 18.38
CA ASP A 479 7.49 -10.80 19.12
C ASP A 479 7.32 -10.62 20.64
N ASP A 480 7.46 -9.39 21.13
CA ASP A 480 7.28 -8.95 22.51
C ASP A 480 5.84 -8.49 22.85
N ALA A 481 4.90 -8.64 21.91
CA ALA A 481 3.49 -8.35 22.17
C ALA A 481 2.93 -9.22 23.30
N ASP A 482 2.00 -8.67 24.07
CA ASP A 482 1.32 -9.41 25.13
C ASP A 482 0.41 -10.53 24.58
N GLU A 483 0.03 -11.47 25.43
CA GLU A 483 -0.74 -12.66 25.02
C GLU A 483 -2.15 -12.33 24.52
N LEU A 484 -2.76 -11.22 24.97
CA LEU A 484 -4.06 -10.79 24.44
C LEU A 484 -3.88 -10.24 23.02
N ALA A 485 -2.87 -9.42 22.79
CA ALA A 485 -2.51 -8.96 21.44
C ALA A 485 -2.26 -10.14 20.49
N LYS A 486 -1.42 -11.11 20.88
CA LYS A 486 -1.14 -12.32 20.08
C LYS A 486 -2.40 -13.13 19.75
N LYS A 487 -3.35 -13.19 20.68
CA LYS A 487 -4.60 -13.94 20.51
C LYS A 487 -5.61 -13.21 19.63
N HIS A 488 -5.73 -11.90 19.80
CA HIS A 488 -6.84 -11.12 19.25
C HIS A 488 -6.47 -10.36 17.97
N ILE A 489 -5.20 -10.22 17.63
CA ILE A 489 -4.80 -9.77 16.29
C ILE A 489 -4.94 -10.96 15.34
N ILE A 490 -6.05 -11.00 14.62
CA ILE A 490 -6.45 -12.17 13.81
C ILE A 490 -5.94 -12.11 12.37
N GLY A 491 -5.37 -10.98 11.94
CA GLY A 491 -4.75 -10.87 10.63
C GLY A 491 -4.42 -9.47 10.14
N ILE A 492 -4.14 -9.40 8.84
CA ILE A 492 -3.69 -8.21 8.12
C ILE A 492 -4.46 -8.08 6.82
N GLN A 493 -4.67 -6.83 6.39
CA GLN A 493 -5.26 -6.53 5.10
C GLN A 493 -4.64 -5.27 4.48
N GLY A 494 -4.52 -5.28 3.14
CA GLY A 494 -4.18 -4.08 2.37
C GLY A 494 -5.43 -3.38 1.84
N ASN A 495 -5.40 -2.04 1.81
CA ASN A 495 -6.54 -1.23 1.36
C ASN A 495 -6.20 -0.52 0.03
N ILE A 496 -7.13 -0.57 -0.92
CA ILE A 496 -6.99 0.04 -2.25
C ILE A 496 -8.13 1.05 -2.42
N TRP A 497 -7.95 2.23 -1.84
CA TRP A 497 -8.79 3.40 -2.10
C TRP A 497 -8.54 3.93 -3.51
N ARG A 498 -9.59 4.33 -4.26
CA ARG A 498 -9.48 4.57 -5.72
C ARG A 498 -9.75 6.02 -6.14
N GLU A 499 -9.46 7.02 -5.33
CA GLU A 499 -9.57 8.44 -5.71
C GLU A 499 -8.75 8.76 -6.98
N TYR A 500 -7.51 8.24 -7.05
CA TYR A 500 -6.55 8.52 -8.12
C TYR A 500 -6.23 7.29 -8.99
N MET A 501 -7.13 6.30 -9.02
CA MET A 501 -7.00 5.07 -9.81
C MET A 501 -8.22 4.88 -10.71
N GLN A 502 -8.29 5.65 -11.80
CA GLN A 502 -9.47 5.66 -12.68
C GLN A 502 -9.64 4.35 -13.47
N THR A 503 -8.55 3.64 -13.78
CA THR A 503 -8.57 2.41 -14.61
C THR A 503 -8.08 1.19 -13.84
N SER A 504 -8.37 0.00 -14.36
CA SER A 504 -7.89 -1.26 -13.81
C SER A 504 -6.36 -1.39 -13.84
N GLU A 505 -5.71 -0.88 -14.88
CA GLU A 505 -4.24 -0.88 -14.99
C GLU A 505 -3.61 0.06 -13.95
N ARG A 506 -4.25 1.19 -13.63
CA ARG A 506 -3.82 2.05 -12.53
C ARG A 506 -3.96 1.33 -11.18
N THR A 507 -5.02 0.56 -10.99
CA THR A 507 -5.20 -0.28 -9.80
C THR A 507 -4.13 -1.38 -9.71
N ASP A 508 -3.84 -2.08 -10.82
CA ASP A 508 -2.78 -3.09 -10.87
C ASP A 508 -1.42 -2.50 -10.48
N TYR A 509 -1.07 -1.36 -11.10
CA TYR A 509 0.18 -0.66 -10.85
C TYR A 509 0.31 -0.36 -9.36
N GLN A 510 -0.78 0.11 -8.78
CA GLN A 510 -0.79 0.57 -7.41
C GLN A 510 -0.72 -0.61 -6.42
N ALA A 511 -1.48 -1.68 -6.66
CA ALA A 511 -1.57 -2.81 -5.75
C ALA A 511 -0.33 -3.71 -5.80
N PHE A 512 0.24 -3.95 -6.99
CA PHE A 512 1.30 -4.94 -7.19
C PHE A 512 2.65 -4.27 -7.49
N PRO A 513 3.75 -4.74 -6.89
CA PRO A 513 3.88 -6.02 -6.15
C PRO A 513 3.57 -5.98 -4.64
N ARG A 514 3.20 -4.83 -4.05
CA ARG A 514 3.01 -4.70 -2.59
C ARG A 514 1.97 -5.65 -1.98
N ALA A 515 0.88 -5.94 -2.69
CA ALA A 515 -0.09 -6.96 -2.29
C ALA A 515 0.55 -8.34 -2.03
N MET A 516 1.61 -8.71 -2.77
CA MET A 516 2.32 -9.98 -2.56
C MET A 516 3.17 -9.96 -1.28
N ALA A 517 3.73 -8.80 -0.90
CA ALA A 517 4.41 -8.62 0.39
C ALA A 517 3.42 -8.69 1.57
N ILE A 518 2.19 -8.18 1.39
CA ILE A 518 1.11 -8.36 2.36
C ILE A 518 0.75 -9.84 2.49
N ALA A 519 0.62 -10.57 1.38
CA ALA A 519 0.36 -12.01 1.40
C ALA A 519 1.45 -12.80 2.16
N GLU A 520 2.73 -12.49 1.93
CA GLU A 520 3.83 -13.09 2.68
C GLU A 520 3.72 -12.81 4.17
N THR A 521 3.47 -11.56 4.55
CA THR A 521 3.29 -11.19 5.96
C THR A 521 2.08 -11.88 6.61
N ALA A 522 1.02 -12.10 5.84
CA ALA A 522 -0.21 -12.74 6.28
C ALA A 522 -0.08 -14.27 6.47
N TRP A 523 0.83 -14.90 5.71
CA TRP A 523 0.96 -16.36 5.62
C TRP A 523 2.22 -16.90 6.31
N THR A 524 3.39 -16.35 6.01
CA THR A 524 4.68 -16.83 6.48
C THR A 524 4.91 -16.41 7.94
N GLN A 525 5.41 -17.33 8.77
CA GLN A 525 5.82 -16.99 10.13
C GLN A 525 6.88 -15.90 10.12
N ASN A 526 6.81 -14.93 11.05
CA ASN A 526 7.71 -13.77 11.03
C ASN A 526 9.19 -14.17 11.03
N ALA A 527 9.54 -15.20 11.81
CA ALA A 527 10.90 -15.75 11.90
C ALA A 527 11.43 -16.35 10.57
N ASN A 528 10.54 -16.65 9.61
CA ASN A 528 10.89 -17.22 8.31
C ASN A 528 10.94 -16.18 7.18
N LYS A 529 10.56 -14.93 7.46
CA LYS A 529 10.65 -13.82 6.50
C LYS A 529 12.12 -13.46 6.27
N ASP A 530 12.46 -13.26 5.01
CA ASP A 530 13.79 -12.87 4.55
C ASP A 530 13.62 -12.02 3.29
N TRP A 531 13.97 -10.74 3.38
CA TRP A 531 13.80 -9.77 2.30
C TRP A 531 14.54 -10.17 1.02
N LYS A 532 15.80 -10.62 1.15
CA LYS A 532 16.60 -11.00 -0.02
C LYS A 532 15.98 -12.20 -0.73
N ASN A 533 15.58 -13.21 0.04
CA ASN A 533 14.94 -14.40 -0.50
C ASN A 533 13.56 -14.10 -1.09
N PHE A 534 12.81 -13.16 -0.51
CA PHE A 534 11.56 -12.66 -1.12
C PHE A 534 11.83 -12.03 -2.49
N CYS A 535 12.81 -11.12 -2.60
CA CYS A 535 13.19 -10.51 -3.87
C CYS A 535 13.63 -11.55 -4.92
N GLU A 536 14.33 -12.61 -4.53
CA GLU A 536 14.70 -13.71 -5.43
C GLU A 536 13.47 -14.37 -6.07
N ARG A 537 12.45 -14.68 -5.26
CA ARG A 537 11.22 -15.33 -5.74
C ARG A 537 10.33 -14.38 -6.55
N MET A 538 10.34 -13.08 -6.22
CA MET A 538 9.57 -12.05 -6.92
C MET A 538 9.90 -11.96 -8.41
N VAL A 539 11.12 -12.32 -8.85
CA VAL A 539 11.49 -12.35 -10.27
C VAL A 539 10.50 -13.21 -11.08
N THR A 540 10.19 -14.42 -10.58
CA THR A 540 9.19 -15.29 -11.23
C THR A 540 7.76 -14.78 -11.04
N GLU A 541 7.45 -14.11 -9.93
CA GLU A 541 6.12 -13.52 -9.72
C GLU A 541 5.80 -12.44 -10.76
N PHE A 542 6.76 -11.60 -11.14
CA PHE A 542 6.55 -10.63 -12.21
C PHE A 542 6.23 -11.28 -13.56
N GLU A 543 6.79 -12.46 -13.84
CA GLU A 543 6.45 -13.24 -15.04
C GLU A 543 5.01 -13.78 -14.97
N ARG A 544 4.57 -14.25 -13.78
CA ARG A 544 3.19 -14.71 -13.54
C ARG A 544 2.19 -13.56 -13.68
N LEU A 545 2.48 -12.39 -13.10
CA LEU A 545 1.66 -11.19 -13.25
C LEU A 545 1.48 -10.80 -14.72
N LYS A 546 2.56 -10.88 -15.51
CA LYS A 546 2.50 -10.63 -16.96
C LYS A 546 1.59 -11.63 -17.67
N VAL A 547 1.69 -12.93 -17.36
CA VAL A 547 0.80 -13.97 -17.92
C VAL A 547 -0.66 -13.74 -17.55
N MET A 548 -0.92 -13.24 -16.34
CA MET A 548 -2.25 -12.90 -15.84
C MET A 548 -2.77 -11.54 -16.35
N ASN A 549 -2.03 -10.85 -17.22
CA ASN A 549 -2.36 -9.51 -17.72
C ASN A 549 -2.58 -8.50 -16.57
N THR A 550 -1.66 -8.51 -15.61
CA THR A 550 -1.56 -7.53 -14.52
C THR A 550 -0.39 -6.61 -14.79
N GLN A 551 -0.61 -5.29 -14.68
CA GLN A 551 0.41 -4.27 -14.93
C GLN A 551 0.98 -3.71 -13.61
N PRO A 552 1.94 -4.39 -12.95
CA PRO A 552 2.49 -3.93 -11.68
C PRO A 552 3.38 -2.68 -11.83
N CYS A 553 3.64 -2.01 -10.72
CA CYS A 553 4.75 -1.05 -10.63
C CYS A 553 6.09 -1.78 -10.87
N LEU A 554 6.96 -1.16 -11.67
CA LEU A 554 8.24 -1.74 -12.09
C LEU A 554 9.45 -1.22 -11.31
N ASN A 555 9.25 -0.42 -10.25
CA ASN A 555 10.33 0.09 -9.39
C ASN A 555 11.22 -1.04 -8.80
N PHE A 556 10.72 -2.28 -8.76
CA PHE A 556 11.53 -3.46 -8.43
C PHE A 556 12.80 -3.62 -9.29
N TYR A 557 12.75 -3.17 -10.55
CA TYR A 557 13.85 -3.24 -11.52
C TYR A 557 14.71 -1.97 -11.59
N ASP A 558 14.24 -0.90 -10.95
CA ASP A 558 14.87 0.42 -11.00
C ASP A 558 15.87 0.58 -9.83
N VAL A 559 16.55 1.74 -9.78
CA VAL A 559 17.43 2.12 -8.67
C VAL A 559 16.74 3.21 -7.87
N ASN A 560 16.57 2.98 -6.57
CA ASN A 560 16.13 3.97 -5.60
C ASN A 560 17.36 4.78 -5.14
N ILE A 561 17.27 6.10 -5.22
CA ILE A 561 18.34 7.05 -4.85
C ILE A 561 17.91 7.75 -3.57
N ASN A 562 18.60 7.48 -2.47
CA ASN A 562 18.31 8.06 -1.17
C ASN A 562 19.54 8.79 -0.61
N THR A 563 19.29 9.65 0.38
CA THR A 563 20.32 10.32 1.17
C THR A 563 20.05 10.09 2.65
N HIS A 564 21.09 9.89 3.46
CA HIS A 564 20.94 9.71 4.90
C HIS A 564 22.15 10.23 5.67
N ALA A 565 21.92 10.97 6.75
CA ALA A 565 22.96 11.33 7.71
C ALA A 565 22.68 10.72 9.09
N ASP A 566 23.62 9.92 9.58
CA ASP A 566 23.64 9.52 10.98
C ASP A 566 24.01 10.71 11.89
N GLU A 567 23.71 10.60 13.19
CA GLU A 567 24.05 11.65 14.15
C GLU A 567 25.56 11.94 14.13
N ASN A 568 25.93 13.18 13.78
CA ASN A 568 27.32 13.64 13.59
C ASN A 568 28.09 12.97 12.43
N GLY A 569 27.43 12.22 11.55
CA GLY A 569 27.99 11.64 10.33
C GLY A 569 27.88 12.59 9.13
N PRO A 570 28.62 12.33 8.03
CA PRO A 570 28.39 13.02 6.76
C PRO A 570 27.07 12.54 6.14
N LEU A 571 26.51 13.35 5.22
CA LEU A 571 25.40 12.90 4.38
C LEU A 571 25.89 11.87 3.37
N MET A 572 25.33 10.67 3.43
CA MET A 572 25.64 9.57 2.54
C MET A 572 24.60 9.48 1.42
N VAL A 573 25.04 9.19 0.19
CA VAL A 573 24.20 8.78 -0.93
C VAL A 573 24.12 7.26 -0.95
N LEU A 574 22.89 6.74 -0.95
CA LEU A 574 22.58 5.32 -0.95
C LEU A 574 21.83 4.96 -2.23
N LEU A 575 22.34 3.96 -2.93
CA LEU A 575 21.69 3.39 -4.11
C LEU A 575 21.21 1.98 -3.79
N GLU A 576 19.94 1.69 -4.03
CA GLU A 576 19.36 0.37 -3.81
C GLU A 576 18.54 -0.08 -5.02
N SER A 577 18.68 -1.35 -5.40
CA SER A 577 17.75 -2.02 -6.30
C SER A 577 17.20 -3.25 -5.61
N PHE A 578 15.90 -3.51 -5.79
CA PHE A 578 15.26 -4.69 -5.21
C PHE A 578 15.49 -5.95 -6.04
N TYR A 579 15.98 -5.80 -7.29
CA TYR A 579 16.29 -6.95 -8.14
C TYR A 579 17.51 -7.73 -7.60
N PRO A 580 17.40 -9.05 -7.42
CA PRO A 580 18.42 -9.84 -6.75
C PRO A 580 19.76 -9.87 -7.52
N ASN A 581 20.84 -9.58 -6.80
CA ASN A 581 22.21 -9.61 -7.33
C ASN A 581 22.39 -8.72 -8.58
N ALA A 582 21.73 -7.56 -8.63
CA ALA A 582 21.95 -6.56 -9.65
C ALA A 582 23.25 -5.77 -9.40
N GLU A 583 23.97 -5.45 -10.47
CA GLU A 583 25.05 -4.48 -10.45
C GLU A 583 24.46 -3.08 -10.63
N ILE A 584 24.58 -2.22 -9.63
CA ILE A 584 24.19 -0.82 -9.77
C ILE A 584 25.35 -0.03 -10.36
N ARG A 585 25.11 0.64 -11.48
CA ARG A 585 26.08 1.51 -12.16
C ARG A 585 25.58 2.95 -12.13
N TYR A 586 26.47 3.89 -11.89
CA TYR A 586 26.10 5.30 -11.77
C TYR A 586 27.12 6.27 -12.38
N THR A 587 26.66 7.51 -12.57
CA THR A 587 27.41 8.68 -13.04
C THR A 587 27.00 9.88 -12.20
N THR A 588 27.90 10.83 -11.99
CA THR A 588 27.67 12.03 -11.15
C THR A 588 27.65 13.33 -11.96
N ASP A 589 27.78 13.23 -13.28
CA ASP A 589 27.92 14.33 -14.23
C ASP A 589 26.73 14.46 -15.20
N GLY A 590 25.65 13.71 -14.96
CA GLY A 590 24.45 13.70 -15.79
C GLY A 590 24.52 12.81 -17.03
N SER A 591 25.66 12.19 -17.32
CA SER A 591 25.78 11.23 -18.42
C SER A 591 24.99 9.94 -18.15
N GLU A 592 24.51 9.26 -19.19
CA GLU A 592 23.75 8.01 -19.02
C GLU A 592 24.66 6.87 -18.51
N PRO A 593 24.26 6.13 -17.46
CA PRO A 593 25.04 5.01 -16.95
C PRO A 593 25.06 3.85 -17.94
N SER A 594 26.23 3.22 -18.06
CA SER A 594 26.45 2.04 -18.89
C SER A 594 27.14 0.94 -18.06
N LYS A 595 27.29 -0.25 -18.65
CA LYS A 595 28.02 -1.36 -18.01
C LYS A 595 29.48 -1.06 -17.63
N VAL A 596 30.07 0.00 -18.19
CA VAL A 596 31.46 0.44 -17.89
C VAL A 596 31.50 1.68 -16.98
N SER A 597 30.34 2.24 -16.60
CA SER A 597 30.26 3.31 -15.60
C SER A 597 30.65 2.80 -14.22
N ILE A 598 30.79 3.71 -13.26
CA ILE A 598 31.25 3.40 -11.90
C ILE A 598 30.32 2.37 -11.27
N LEU A 599 30.89 1.30 -10.73
CA LEU A 599 30.16 0.29 -9.95
C LEU A 599 29.89 0.84 -8.56
N TYR A 600 28.63 0.80 -8.14
CA TYR A 600 28.28 1.11 -6.76
C TYR A 600 28.57 -0.11 -5.87
N GLU A 601 29.56 0.02 -4.99
CA GLU A 601 29.96 -1.04 -4.04
C GLU A 601 29.46 -0.77 -2.62
N LYS A 602 29.28 0.50 -2.26
CA LYS A 602 28.86 0.97 -0.93
C LYS A 602 28.38 2.43 -1.00
N PRO A 603 27.62 2.90 0.01
CA PRO A 603 27.28 4.31 0.13
C PRO A 603 28.52 5.21 0.05
N PHE A 604 28.37 6.39 -0.57
CA PHE A 604 29.43 7.38 -0.69
C PHE A 604 28.98 8.75 -0.15
N VAL A 605 29.93 9.55 0.30
CA VAL A 605 29.65 10.89 0.85
C VAL A 605 29.19 11.82 -0.28
N LEU A 606 28.14 12.61 -0.06
CA LEU A 606 27.76 13.67 -0.99
C LEU A 606 28.77 14.83 -0.91
N GLU A 607 29.65 14.93 -1.91
CA GLU A 607 30.62 16.01 -2.04
C GLU A 607 30.29 16.92 -3.23
N GLY A 608 29.95 18.17 -2.96
CA GLY A 608 29.57 19.12 -4.00
C GLY A 608 28.25 18.77 -4.69
N ASN A 609 27.88 19.57 -5.68
CA ASN A 609 26.68 19.32 -6.49
C ASN A 609 26.98 18.24 -7.53
N ILE A 610 26.12 17.24 -7.61
CA ILE A 610 26.21 16.15 -8.59
C ILE A 610 24.89 15.98 -9.34
N ASP A 611 24.99 15.66 -10.63
CA ASP A 611 23.85 15.26 -11.45
C ASP A 611 23.83 13.73 -11.52
N LEU A 612 23.23 13.10 -10.52
CA LEU A 612 23.34 11.67 -10.29
C LEU A 612 22.34 10.90 -11.17
N LYS A 613 22.88 9.99 -11.98
CA LYS A 613 22.08 8.98 -12.69
C LYS A 613 22.56 7.58 -12.33
N ALA A 614 21.63 6.66 -12.14
CA ALA A 614 21.92 5.28 -11.77
C ALA A 614 21.00 4.29 -12.48
N ALA A 615 21.52 3.11 -12.80
CA ALA A 615 20.73 2.02 -13.35
C ALA A 615 21.24 0.66 -12.86
N ALA A 616 20.31 -0.29 -12.73
CA ALA A 616 20.58 -1.66 -12.33
C ALA A 616 20.86 -2.53 -13.57
N PHE A 617 21.89 -3.36 -13.49
CA PHE A 617 22.31 -4.27 -14.55
C PHE A 617 22.35 -5.72 -14.07
N LYS A 618 22.01 -6.64 -14.96
CA LYS A 618 22.21 -8.08 -14.78
C LYS A 618 22.81 -8.68 -16.04
N ASP A 619 23.91 -9.42 -15.89
CA ASP A 619 24.62 -10.05 -17.01
C ASP A 619 24.93 -9.07 -18.17
N GLY A 620 25.30 -7.84 -17.81
CA GLY A 620 25.63 -6.76 -18.75
C GLY A 620 24.43 -6.11 -19.45
N LYS A 621 23.19 -6.48 -19.11
CA LYS A 621 21.95 -5.85 -19.60
C LYS A 621 21.35 -4.95 -18.54
N MET A 622 20.91 -3.76 -18.95
CA MET A 622 20.11 -2.88 -18.09
C MET A 622 18.76 -3.53 -17.81
N LEU A 623 18.31 -3.47 -16.55
CA LEU A 623 17.06 -4.07 -16.10
C LEU A 623 15.88 -3.13 -16.31
N GLY A 624 15.78 -2.12 -15.44
CA GLY A 624 14.74 -1.11 -15.45
C GLY A 624 15.16 0.18 -16.15
N LYS A 625 14.56 1.29 -15.71
CA LYS A 625 14.85 2.65 -16.18
C LYS A 625 16.10 3.21 -15.50
N VAL A 626 16.65 4.26 -16.11
CA VAL A 626 17.68 5.09 -15.46
C VAL A 626 16.99 6.00 -14.45
N ALA A 627 17.36 5.86 -13.18
CA ALA A 627 16.98 6.78 -12.13
C ALA A 627 17.84 8.04 -12.23
N HIS A 628 17.24 9.20 -11.98
CA HIS A 628 17.89 10.51 -12.08
C HIS A 628 17.48 11.38 -10.90
N LYS A 629 18.46 11.91 -10.18
CA LYS A 629 18.23 12.84 -9.06
C LYS A 629 19.42 13.81 -8.94
N PRO A 630 19.25 15.11 -9.20
CA PRO A 630 20.25 16.10 -8.82
C PRO A 630 20.40 16.15 -7.30
N LEU A 631 21.64 16.11 -6.80
CA LEU A 631 21.95 16.18 -5.36
C LEU A 631 22.91 17.35 -5.10
N TYR A 632 22.67 18.07 -4.00
CA TYR A 632 23.28 19.37 -3.75
C TYR A 632 24.18 19.37 -2.50
N GLY A 633 25.43 18.91 -2.66
CA GLY A 633 26.45 18.98 -1.62
C GLY A 633 26.99 20.41 -1.43
N ASN A 634 26.90 20.92 -0.21
CA ASN A 634 27.22 22.28 0.19
C ASN A 634 27.77 22.32 1.63
N LEU A 635 28.05 23.50 2.18
CA LEU A 635 28.66 23.64 3.52
C LEU A 635 27.74 23.16 4.67
N LEU A 636 26.43 23.07 4.42
CA LEU A 636 25.42 22.68 5.41
C LEU A 636 25.01 21.21 5.29
N THR A 637 25.43 20.52 4.24
CA THR A 637 25.05 19.14 3.94
C THR A 637 25.31 18.19 5.11
N GLY A 638 24.26 17.48 5.55
CA GLY A 638 24.30 16.52 6.65
C GLY A 638 24.42 17.16 8.04
N LYS A 639 24.43 18.49 8.16
CA LYS A 639 24.52 19.18 9.45
C LYS A 639 23.18 19.20 10.17
N SER A 640 23.22 19.00 11.49
CA SER A 640 22.10 19.32 12.36
C SER A 640 21.94 20.84 12.49
N TYR A 641 20.71 21.25 12.77
CA TYR A 641 20.33 22.65 12.87
C TYR A 641 19.32 22.86 13.99
N THR A 642 19.04 24.13 14.27
CA THR A 642 17.92 24.54 15.12
C THR A 642 17.03 25.52 14.38
N VAL A 643 15.73 25.41 14.63
CA VAL A 643 14.72 26.35 14.14
C VAL A 643 13.92 26.91 15.31
N ASN A 644 13.44 28.14 15.19
CA ASN A 644 12.62 28.81 16.21
C ASN A 644 11.13 28.44 16.16
N TYR A 645 10.74 27.48 15.32
CA TYR A 645 9.37 26.97 15.18
C TYR A 645 9.33 25.45 15.27
N THR A 646 8.20 24.92 15.75
CA THR A 646 7.87 23.50 15.57
C THR A 646 7.53 23.27 14.10
N MET A 647 8.22 22.33 13.46
CA MET A 647 7.88 21.88 12.12
C MET A 647 6.54 21.14 12.14
N GLY A 648 5.64 21.48 11.21
CA GLY A 648 4.40 20.74 11.00
C GLY A 648 4.65 19.51 10.13
N TRP A 649 5.11 19.75 8.91
CA TRP A 649 5.56 18.75 7.96
C TRP A 649 7.08 18.72 7.90
N THR A 650 7.68 17.53 7.81
CA THR A 650 9.13 17.34 7.70
C THR A 650 9.49 16.90 6.28
N GLY A 651 10.48 17.57 5.68
CA GLY A 651 10.87 17.45 4.28
C GLY A 651 11.78 16.25 3.99
N ASP A 652 11.46 15.10 4.53
CA ASP A 652 12.11 13.85 4.17
C ASP A 652 10.99 12.82 4.08
N ILE A 653 10.92 12.06 2.98
CA ILE A 653 9.81 11.13 2.80
C ILE A 653 9.78 10.22 4.03
N PHE A 654 8.69 10.26 4.78
CA PHE A 654 8.55 9.52 6.03
C PHE A 654 9.00 8.06 5.85
N ASP A 655 10.15 7.71 6.46
CA ASP A 655 10.83 6.42 6.37
C ASP A 655 11.32 6.04 4.94
N GLU A 656 11.81 7.00 4.15
CA GLU A 656 12.43 6.81 2.82
C GLU A 656 13.52 5.73 2.82
N ASN A 657 14.19 5.60 3.96
CA ASN A 657 14.97 4.41 4.26
C ASN A 657 14.06 3.39 4.94
N ASP A 658 13.49 2.49 4.13
CA ASP A 658 12.64 1.34 4.48
C ASP A 658 13.10 0.50 5.71
N VAL A 659 14.34 0.73 6.17
CA VAL A 659 15.03 0.05 7.28
C VAL A 659 15.78 1.01 8.22
N LEU A 660 16.21 2.21 7.80
CA LEU A 660 17.01 3.12 8.65
C LEU A 660 16.14 4.12 9.44
N GLY A 661 14.85 4.22 9.09
CA GLY A 661 13.92 5.19 9.69
C GLY A 661 14.16 6.62 9.17
N ALA A 662 13.34 7.57 9.64
CA ALA A 662 13.46 8.98 9.26
C ALA A 662 14.85 9.57 9.59
N ASP A 663 15.42 10.35 8.67
CA ASP A 663 16.61 11.16 8.94
C ASP A 663 16.23 12.30 9.90
N LYS A 664 16.52 12.08 11.19
CA LYS A 664 16.30 13.05 12.27
C LYS A 664 17.44 14.05 12.42
N THR A 665 18.47 13.97 11.59
CA THR A 665 19.59 14.90 11.60
C THR A 665 19.30 16.07 10.66
N THR A 666 18.89 15.76 9.43
CA THR A 666 18.70 16.75 8.37
C THR A 666 17.26 17.20 8.19
N PHE A 667 16.28 16.37 8.58
CA PHE A 667 14.84 16.68 8.56
C PHE A 667 14.33 17.35 7.26
N GLY A 668 15.03 17.20 6.14
CA GLY A 668 14.70 17.85 4.87
C GLY A 668 15.35 19.17 4.53
N LEU A 669 16.01 19.84 5.47
CA LEU A 669 16.60 21.17 5.24
C LEU A 669 18.11 21.14 4.92
N THR A 670 18.78 20.01 5.16
CA THR A 670 20.22 19.82 4.90
C THR A 670 20.53 18.44 4.29
N ASN A 671 19.54 17.83 3.63
CA ASN A 671 19.60 16.48 3.06
C ASN A 671 20.06 16.46 1.59
N GLY A 672 20.44 17.60 1.02
CA GLY A 672 20.94 17.71 -0.34
C GLY A 672 19.89 17.47 -1.43
N LYS A 673 18.59 17.47 -1.10
CA LYS A 673 17.48 17.29 -2.04
C LYS A 673 16.63 18.57 -2.11
N ARG A 674 16.53 19.19 -3.30
CA ARG A 674 15.62 20.32 -3.51
C ARG A 674 14.17 19.85 -3.67
N GLY A 675 13.25 20.75 -3.32
CA GLY A 675 11.82 20.61 -3.49
C GLY A 675 11.37 20.65 -4.94
N ASN A 676 10.17 20.14 -5.18
CA ASN A 676 9.58 20.05 -6.52
C ASN A 676 8.06 20.33 -6.49
N ASN A 677 7.47 20.42 -7.69
CA ASN A 677 6.04 20.62 -7.89
C ASN A 677 5.24 19.32 -7.99
N ALA A 678 5.85 18.15 -7.85
CA ALA A 678 5.14 16.87 -7.94
C ALA A 678 4.54 16.47 -6.57
N SER A 679 5.27 16.72 -5.48
CA SER A 679 4.85 16.35 -4.14
C SER A 679 5.16 17.42 -3.08
N TYR A 680 4.46 17.34 -1.96
CA TYR A 680 4.76 18.08 -0.73
C TYR A 680 5.86 17.43 0.10
N THR A 681 6.22 16.20 -0.23
CA THR A 681 7.14 15.43 0.60
C THR A 681 8.54 16.04 0.80
N PRO A 682 9.18 16.69 -0.18
CA PRO A 682 10.51 17.28 0.04
C PRO A 682 10.47 18.63 0.78
N TRP A 683 9.31 19.09 1.25
CA TRP A 683 9.13 20.41 1.84
C TRP A 683 8.87 20.33 3.35
N CYS A 684 9.51 21.18 4.14
CA CYS A 684 9.24 21.36 5.57
C CYS A 684 8.25 22.50 5.78
N SER A 685 7.22 22.31 6.61
CA SER A 685 6.21 23.34 6.88
C SER A 685 6.39 24.05 8.22
N PHE A 686 6.16 25.36 8.21
CA PHE A 686 6.26 26.24 9.37
C PHE A 686 5.03 27.14 9.47
N GLY A 687 4.27 26.98 10.56
CA GLY A 687 3.17 27.89 10.93
C GLY A 687 3.71 29.20 11.50
N ILE A 688 4.12 30.12 10.61
CA ILE A 688 4.78 31.36 11.02
C ILE A 688 3.77 32.34 11.64
N VAL A 689 4.09 32.84 12.83
CA VAL A 689 3.35 33.92 13.49
C VAL A 689 3.75 35.26 12.87
N GLU A 690 2.75 36.11 12.61
CA GLU A 690 2.95 37.45 12.04
C GLU A 690 4.03 38.26 12.80
N GLY A 691 4.94 38.87 12.04
CA GLY A 691 6.02 39.71 12.58
C GLY A 691 7.26 38.96 13.08
N LYS A 692 7.35 37.64 12.89
CA LYS A 692 8.55 36.84 13.19
C LYS A 692 8.99 36.03 11.97
N ASP A 693 10.30 36.06 11.70
CA ASP A 693 10.91 35.28 10.62
C ASP A 693 11.24 33.86 11.11
N LEU A 694 11.29 32.90 10.19
CA LEU A 694 11.93 31.61 10.43
C LEU A 694 13.42 31.86 10.65
N GLU A 695 13.95 31.47 11.81
CA GLU A 695 15.39 31.48 12.09
C GLU A 695 15.91 30.05 12.00
N PHE A 696 16.68 29.77 10.95
CA PHE A 696 17.43 28.54 10.80
C PHE A 696 18.88 28.79 11.24
N ILE A 697 19.38 28.00 12.19
CA ILE A 697 20.73 28.16 12.74
C ILE A 697 21.48 26.84 12.64
N VAL A 698 22.66 26.87 12.02
CA VAL A 698 23.55 25.73 11.85
C VAL A 698 24.92 26.05 12.43
N HIS A 699 25.54 25.06 13.07
CA HIS A 699 26.90 25.13 13.59
C HIS A 699 27.88 24.51 12.59
N LEU A 700 28.88 25.28 12.18
CA LEU A 700 29.98 24.86 11.32
C LEU A 700 31.15 24.43 12.21
N ASP A 701 31.69 23.22 12.00
CA ASP A 701 32.69 22.59 12.88
C ASP A 701 33.94 23.44 13.15
N LYS A 702 34.21 24.39 12.26
CA LYS A 702 35.29 25.36 12.34
C LYS A 702 34.85 26.67 11.69
N PRO A 703 35.50 27.80 12.01
CA PRO A 703 35.34 29.04 11.26
C PRO A 703 35.50 28.79 9.77
N THR A 704 34.41 29.01 9.03
CA THR A 704 34.28 28.69 7.62
C THR A 704 33.81 29.92 6.87
N GLN A 705 34.37 30.15 5.68
CA GLN A 705 33.98 31.25 4.82
C GLN A 705 32.66 30.91 4.11
N VAL A 706 31.70 31.82 4.15
CA VAL A 706 30.42 31.75 3.45
C VAL A 706 30.21 33.02 2.62
N SER A 707 29.60 32.89 1.46
CA SER A 707 29.39 33.97 0.49
C SER A 707 28.02 33.92 -0.20
N LYS A 708 27.32 32.79 -0.10
CA LYS A 708 26.01 32.59 -0.71
C LYS A 708 25.13 31.69 0.12
N VAL A 709 23.83 31.98 0.12
CA VAL A 709 22.78 31.09 0.61
C VAL A 709 21.75 30.85 -0.50
N ILE A 710 21.31 29.60 -0.65
CA ILE A 710 20.23 29.18 -1.57
C ILE A 710 19.19 28.43 -0.74
N PHE A 711 17.92 28.61 -1.05
CA PHE A 711 16.83 27.80 -0.51
C PHE A 711 15.62 27.89 -1.44
N GLY A 712 14.70 26.95 -1.35
CA GLY A 712 13.43 26.99 -2.05
C GLY A 712 12.26 27.38 -1.14
N SER A 713 11.22 27.94 -1.76
CA SER A 713 9.94 28.19 -1.11
C SER A 713 8.78 27.78 -2.00
N LEU A 714 7.73 27.19 -1.40
CA LEU A 714 6.56 26.73 -2.13
C LEU A 714 5.47 27.81 -2.16
N PHE A 715 4.71 27.85 -3.25
CA PHE A 715 3.46 28.59 -3.38
C PHE A 715 2.32 27.60 -3.60
N ASN A 716 1.31 27.66 -2.75
CA ASN A 716 -0.01 27.07 -2.98
C ASN A 716 -1.04 27.75 -2.07
N PRO A 717 -1.79 28.73 -2.57
CA PRO A 717 -2.70 29.52 -1.76
C PRO A 717 -3.91 28.70 -1.26
N ALA A 718 -4.27 27.61 -1.94
CA ALA A 718 -5.32 26.69 -1.50
C ALA A 718 -4.92 25.86 -0.27
N MET A 719 -3.62 25.67 -0.06
CA MET A 719 -3.03 25.11 1.17
C MET A 719 -2.55 26.18 2.16
N ARG A 720 -2.88 27.46 1.93
CA ARG A 720 -2.42 28.62 2.71
C ARG A 720 -0.91 28.88 2.64
N ILE A 721 -0.26 28.52 1.54
CA ILE A 721 1.19 28.60 1.39
C ILE A 721 1.55 29.77 0.47
N LEU A 722 2.39 30.68 0.95
CA LEU A 722 3.00 31.74 0.16
C LEU A 722 4.53 31.59 0.13
N PRO A 723 5.20 31.98 -0.96
CA PRO A 723 6.65 31.92 -1.05
C PRO A 723 7.29 32.93 -0.10
N ALA A 724 8.59 32.76 0.13
CA ALA A 724 9.35 33.66 1.00
C ALA A 724 9.39 35.09 0.43
N GLU A 725 9.26 36.11 1.27
CA GLU A 725 9.31 37.52 0.83
C GLU A 725 10.67 38.18 1.04
N GLY A 726 11.56 37.52 1.74
CA GLY A 726 12.86 38.08 2.09
C GLY A 726 13.74 37.07 2.81
N VAL A 727 15.04 37.34 2.76
CA VAL A 727 16.05 36.57 3.46
C VAL A 727 17.09 37.50 4.06
N ALA A 728 17.54 37.22 5.27
CA ALA A 728 18.71 37.85 5.88
C ALA A 728 19.68 36.78 6.39
N VAL A 729 20.98 37.08 6.31
CA VAL A 729 22.05 36.18 6.75
C VAL A 729 22.82 36.85 7.87
N GLU A 730 22.97 36.15 8.99
CA GLU A 730 23.73 36.58 10.14
C GLU A 730 24.77 35.52 10.52
N VAL A 731 25.94 35.97 10.99
CA VAL A 731 27.04 35.08 11.40
C VAL A 731 27.41 35.32 12.86
N SER A 732 27.87 34.26 13.53
CA SER A 732 28.38 34.34 14.90
C SER A 732 29.61 33.47 15.09
N ALA A 733 30.52 33.91 15.96
CA ALA A 733 31.66 33.12 16.40
C ALA A 733 31.36 32.29 17.67
N ASP A 734 30.40 32.74 18.49
CA ASP A 734 30.10 32.19 19.82
C ASP A 734 28.69 31.60 19.97
N GLY A 735 27.87 31.71 18.92
CA GLY A 735 26.49 31.25 18.88
C GLY A 735 25.52 32.12 19.69
N LYS A 736 25.98 33.25 20.24
CA LYS A 736 25.20 34.16 21.09
C LYS A 736 25.01 35.52 20.44
N GLN A 737 26.08 36.11 19.92
CA GLN A 737 26.03 37.40 19.23
C GLN A 737 26.08 37.19 17.73
N TYR A 738 24.98 37.51 17.05
CA TYR A 738 24.86 37.41 15.59
C TYR A 738 25.02 38.79 14.95
N THR A 739 25.82 38.86 13.89
CA THR A 739 26.02 40.06 13.07
C THR A 739 25.40 39.83 11.71
N ARG A 740 24.45 40.69 11.32
CA ARG A 740 23.85 40.65 9.98
C ARG A 740 24.87 41.09 8.94
N ILE A 741 25.07 40.26 7.92
CA ILE A 741 26.02 40.50 6.83
C ILE A 741 25.33 40.74 5.49
N ALA A 742 24.09 40.27 5.34
CA ALA A 742 23.32 40.42 4.11
C ALA A 742 21.82 40.42 4.37
N GLU A 743 21.06 41.12 3.53
CA GLU A 743 19.60 41.10 3.51
C GLU A 743 19.11 41.37 2.08
N LYS A 744 18.08 40.63 1.66
CA LYS A 744 17.48 40.74 0.34
C LYS A 744 15.98 40.57 0.42
N ALA A 745 15.23 41.52 -0.15
CA ALA A 745 13.81 41.34 -0.42
C ALA A 745 13.63 40.44 -1.66
N LEU A 746 12.71 39.49 -1.56
CA LEU A 746 12.36 38.55 -2.63
C LEU A 746 11.03 38.97 -3.26
N LYS A 747 10.91 38.76 -4.57
CA LYS A 747 9.71 39.05 -5.35
C LYS A 747 9.48 37.90 -6.30
N HIS A 748 8.25 37.40 -6.30
CA HIS A 748 7.85 36.26 -7.11
C HIS A 748 6.64 36.64 -7.95
N ASP A 749 6.68 36.28 -9.23
CA ASP A 749 5.52 36.33 -10.09
C ASP A 749 4.81 34.98 -10.01
N TYR A 750 3.63 34.96 -9.38
CA TYR A 750 2.79 33.76 -9.29
C TYR A 750 1.33 34.07 -9.68
N PRO A 751 0.61 33.10 -10.27
CA PRO A 751 -0.82 33.21 -10.56
C PRO A 751 -1.66 33.29 -9.27
N GLU A 752 -2.97 33.51 -9.39
CA GLU A 752 -3.87 33.47 -8.24
C GLU A 752 -4.00 32.07 -7.60
N THR A 753 -3.69 31.01 -8.36
CA THR A 753 -4.01 29.61 -8.02
C THR A 753 -2.94 28.65 -8.54
N GLY A 754 -2.90 27.42 -8.03
CA GLY A 754 -1.95 26.39 -8.46
C GLY A 754 -0.83 26.16 -7.45
N ARG A 755 0.17 25.38 -7.89
CA ARG A 755 1.33 24.99 -7.08
C ARG A 755 2.64 25.32 -7.81
N ILE A 756 3.51 26.11 -7.18
CA ILE A 756 4.80 26.52 -7.77
C ILE A 756 5.91 26.51 -6.72
N ALA A 757 6.99 25.80 -7.01
CA ALA A 757 8.25 25.82 -6.30
C ALA A 757 9.13 26.96 -6.83
N PHE A 758 9.63 27.80 -5.93
CA PHE A 758 10.62 28.83 -6.22
C PHE A 758 11.97 28.43 -5.63
N THR A 759 13.07 28.80 -6.30
CA THR A 759 14.43 28.68 -5.76
C THR A 759 15.01 30.08 -5.64
N ASP A 760 15.26 30.50 -4.41
CA ASP A 760 15.76 31.82 -4.05
C ASP A 760 17.23 31.76 -3.64
N SER A 761 17.91 32.90 -3.78
CA SER A 761 19.30 33.02 -3.33
C SER A 761 19.67 34.44 -2.92
N ILE A 762 20.68 34.53 -2.06
CA ILE A 762 21.33 35.77 -1.65
C ILE A 762 22.85 35.57 -1.69
N GLU A 763 23.54 36.51 -2.33
CA GLU A 763 25.01 36.55 -2.42
C GLU A 763 25.52 37.78 -1.66
N PHE A 764 26.70 37.67 -1.05
CA PHE A 764 27.30 38.71 -0.22
C PHE A 764 28.82 38.56 -0.18
N GLU A 765 29.50 39.61 0.31
CA GLU A 765 30.95 39.57 0.49
C GLU A 765 31.35 38.41 1.43
N PRO A 766 32.38 37.61 1.10
CA PRO A 766 32.75 36.45 1.89
C PRO A 766 33.00 36.77 3.37
N ALA A 767 32.27 36.10 4.26
CA ALA A 767 32.34 36.30 5.71
C ALA A 767 32.69 35.00 6.44
N GLN A 768 33.40 35.12 7.57
CA GLN A 768 33.72 33.97 8.43
C GLN A 768 32.56 33.68 9.39
N ALA A 769 32.12 32.43 9.45
CA ALA A 769 31.06 31.95 10.32
C ALA A 769 31.48 30.69 11.07
N THR A 770 31.25 30.64 12.38
CA THR A 770 31.18 29.39 13.16
C THR A 770 29.73 28.96 13.31
N PHE A 771 28.82 29.92 13.45
CA PHE A 771 27.38 29.71 13.37
C PHE A 771 26.83 30.57 12.24
N LEU A 772 26.04 29.96 11.38
CA LEU A 772 25.30 30.63 10.33
C LEU A 772 23.82 30.66 10.71
N LYS A 773 23.23 31.85 10.73
CA LYS A 773 21.80 32.06 10.90
C LYS A 773 21.21 32.58 9.60
N VAL A 774 20.21 31.88 9.07
CA VAL A 774 19.39 32.31 7.94
C VAL A 774 18.02 32.68 8.46
N LYS A 775 17.61 33.93 8.25
CA LYS A 775 16.28 34.43 8.58
C LYS A 775 15.44 34.48 7.32
N ILE A 776 14.37 33.69 7.23
CA ILE A 776 13.47 33.65 6.06
C ILE A 776 12.13 34.28 6.45
N LYS A 777 11.75 35.32 5.70
CA LYS A 777 10.52 36.08 5.93
C LYS A 777 9.34 35.40 5.22
N ASN A 778 8.26 35.16 5.94
CA ASN A 778 7.00 34.64 5.40
C ASN A 778 6.37 35.61 4.38
N GLY A 779 5.71 35.07 3.36
CA GLY A 779 4.92 35.79 2.36
C GLY A 779 3.67 36.54 2.87
N GLY A 780 3.52 36.70 4.19
CA GLY A 780 2.50 37.55 4.78
C GLY A 780 1.17 36.85 5.01
N THR A 781 0.10 37.35 4.40
CA THR A 781 -1.28 36.94 4.70
C THR A 781 -2.10 36.67 3.45
N LEU A 782 -3.12 35.81 3.60
CA LEU A 782 -4.04 35.38 2.54
C LEU A 782 -5.48 35.70 2.93
N ARG A 783 -6.34 35.92 1.93
CA ARG A 783 -7.78 36.14 2.16
C ARG A 783 -8.51 34.83 2.45
N ASN A 784 -9.28 34.82 3.52
CA ASN A 784 -10.12 33.71 3.95
C ASN A 784 -11.32 33.50 3.03
N GLY A 785 -11.52 32.28 2.53
CA GLY A 785 -12.70 31.92 1.73
C GLY A 785 -12.62 32.22 0.22
N VAL A 786 -11.81 33.19 -0.23
CA VAL A 786 -11.55 33.43 -1.69
C VAL A 786 -10.37 32.62 -2.20
N ASN A 787 -9.46 32.21 -1.31
CA ASN A 787 -8.30 31.38 -1.66
C ASN A 787 -8.45 29.94 -1.13
N PHE A 788 -9.59 29.58 -0.51
CA PHE A 788 -9.86 28.25 0.08
C PHE A 788 -11.34 28.03 0.46
N GLU A 789 -11.76 26.78 0.68
CA GLU A 789 -13.05 26.47 1.33
C GLU A 789 -12.92 26.42 2.87
N LYS A 790 -13.35 27.49 3.55
CA LYS A 790 -14.00 27.49 4.88
C LYS A 790 -14.32 28.91 5.34
N ASN A 791 -15.62 29.19 5.47
CA ASN A 791 -16.18 30.51 5.83
C ASN A 791 -16.39 30.71 7.34
N ASN A 792 -15.49 30.20 8.19
CA ASN A 792 -15.64 30.26 9.66
C ASN A 792 -14.43 30.90 10.39
N GLY A 793 -13.62 31.70 9.68
CA GLY A 793 -12.40 32.33 10.20
C GLY A 793 -12.31 33.83 9.90
N PRO A 794 -11.28 34.53 10.42
CA PRO A 794 -11.04 35.94 10.09
C PRO A 794 -10.81 36.10 8.58
N GLU A 795 -11.25 37.23 7.99
CA GLU A 795 -11.17 37.48 6.53
C GLU A 795 -9.73 37.40 5.98
N ILE A 796 -8.72 37.56 6.83
CA ILE A 796 -7.31 37.47 6.48
C ILE A 796 -6.61 36.55 7.50
N ILE A 797 -5.78 35.63 7.01
CA ILE A 797 -5.03 34.67 7.81
C ILE A 797 -3.53 34.71 7.44
N PRO A 798 -2.62 34.43 8.39
CA PRO A 798 -1.20 34.27 8.06
C PRO A 798 -1.00 33.06 7.15
N ALA A 799 -0.11 33.20 6.17
CA ALA A 799 0.32 32.08 5.34
C ALA A 799 1.28 31.18 6.11
N GLU A 800 1.33 29.90 5.74
CA GLU A 800 2.41 29.00 6.13
C GLU A 800 3.63 29.21 5.22
N LEU A 801 4.82 29.01 5.78
CA LEU A 801 6.06 28.99 5.03
C LEU A 801 6.50 27.54 4.84
N TRP A 802 6.79 27.16 3.60
CA TRP A 802 7.22 25.81 3.24
C TRP A 802 8.58 25.89 2.55
N ILE A 803 9.61 25.34 3.18
CA ILE A 803 11.03 25.43 2.77
C ILE A 803 11.58 24.01 2.55
N ASP A 804 12.32 23.82 1.47
CA ASP A 804 13.13 22.62 1.19
C ASP A 804 14.58 22.81 1.70
N GLU A 805 15.56 22.24 0.99
CA GLU A 805 17.00 22.38 1.28
C GLU A 805 17.46 23.84 1.45
N ILE A 806 18.22 24.11 2.52
CA ILE A 806 18.96 25.35 2.72
C ILE A 806 20.45 25.06 2.49
N GLU A 807 21.03 25.74 1.50
CA GLU A 807 22.42 25.56 1.08
C GLU A 807 23.27 26.79 1.43
N ALA A 808 24.54 26.57 1.78
CA ALA A 808 25.53 27.64 1.89
C ALA A 808 26.83 27.30 1.15
N TYR A 809 27.45 28.32 0.52
CA TYR A 809 28.67 28.20 -0.29
C TYR A 809 29.72 29.26 0.04
#